data_AF-A0A9E8X173-F1
#
_entry.id   AF-A0A9E8X173-F1
#
_cell.length_a   1.000
_cell.length_b   1.000
_cell.length_c   1.000
_cell.angle_alpha   90.00
_cell.angle_beta   90.00
_cell.angle_gamma   90.00
#
_symmetry.space_group_name_H-M   'P 1'
#
loop_
_entity.id
_entity.type
_entity.pdbx_description
1 polymer ?
#
loop_
_entity_poly.entity_id
_entity_poly.type
_entity_poly.pdbx_seq_one_letter_code
_entity_poly.pdbx_strand_id
1 'polypeptide(L)'
;MTKQENLQRLLSPRSIVFIGGSNLALPIQNTRDIGFDGEIWVVNPKYDEIADIPCFASIDDLPGTPDAAFVSINAKLTVQAVADLNKRGCGGVVCYAAGFAEVGNNGDELQDSLIEAAGDMALVGPNCYGLLNFTNGVALWPDRLCGERTDKGVAIISQSGNVALNLTMHGRSLSITHVISVGNQAVLGAGDYIEPLLEDDRVTAIGFYIEGLKDIETFSRAALKALDKGIPLVVLKAGTSEIGIQLTMSHTSSLAGSDDMYQAMFDRLGILRVHSLSELLETLKIASLCELPKGDRIGVLTCSGGDSAMLADSLDHYNLQLPSLSKVQEQKLGEWLPDFASFSNPLDYNTSIWGNLEACTEVFGIMMEGDYDVTVLALDFPKQGIGNDYEWQVAVDSLIAAHANHPKTCAVISNLSELMPENARQRLVKAGIAPLQSLKDGVAALARLVRYGERRRQVAAMDDSEQLLLRGPLLVEGESKMLDEWASKQLVSHYGLQLPGGRCVNKADVVEAADEVGYPVVMKGVSDRLAHKTEAGAVMLNLKDGSAVASAVEVMAGRLAEQGLADARFLIEPMISDFVGELIIGLKRDEQFGLALIIGTGGILVNLLNDSAIMLLPITREAASTAVLSLKGSALLRGFRGRPEGDLEAVVDAIMAVADFAMDHWDSVTELDINPLMVRPKGKGAVAADALIRLQQ
;
A
#
# COMPACT_ATOMS: atom_id res chain seq x y z
N MET A 1 -9.87 13.75 -28.46
CA MET A 1 -9.04 12.65 -27.93
C MET A 1 -9.28 12.59 -26.45
N THR A 2 -9.36 11.41 -25.87
CA THR A 2 -9.46 11.27 -24.40
C THR A 2 -8.11 11.62 -23.76
N LYS A 3 -8.14 11.99 -22.47
CA LYS A 3 -6.92 12.22 -21.67
C LYS A 3 -5.96 11.02 -21.70
N GLN A 4 -6.51 9.80 -21.79
CA GLN A 4 -5.74 8.55 -21.87
C GLN A 4 -5.03 8.37 -23.21
N GLU A 5 -5.70 8.69 -24.33
CA GLU A 5 -5.07 8.69 -25.67
C GLU A 5 -3.93 9.71 -25.75
N ASN A 6 -4.15 10.89 -25.16
CA ASN A 6 -3.15 11.95 -25.05
C ASN A 6 -1.94 11.54 -24.20
N LEU A 7 -2.17 10.85 -23.08
CA LEU A 7 -1.09 10.31 -22.24
C LEU A 7 -0.27 9.24 -22.98
N GLN A 8 -0.89 8.36 -23.77
CA GLN A 8 -0.13 7.41 -24.59
C GLN A 8 0.76 8.10 -25.63
N ARG A 9 0.28 9.17 -26.27
CA ARG A 9 1.11 9.99 -27.18
C ARG A 9 2.30 10.64 -26.46
N LEU A 10 2.12 11.07 -25.21
CA LEU A 10 3.20 11.61 -24.38
C LEU A 10 4.23 10.54 -23.97
N LEU A 11 3.78 9.31 -23.69
CA LEU A 11 4.67 8.20 -23.29
C LEU A 11 5.49 7.64 -24.45
N SER A 12 4.94 7.65 -25.66
CA SER A 12 5.58 7.15 -26.89
C SER A 12 5.42 8.12 -28.07
N PRO A 13 6.00 9.34 -27.99
CA PRO A 13 5.85 10.38 -29.01
C PRO A 13 6.60 10.06 -30.30
N ARG A 14 6.12 10.58 -31.44
CA ARG A 14 6.86 10.61 -32.71
C ARG A 14 7.50 11.96 -32.99
N SER A 15 7.02 13.01 -32.30
CA SER A 15 7.55 14.36 -32.36
C SER A 15 7.61 14.98 -30.97
N ILE A 16 8.72 15.66 -30.67
CA ILE A 16 8.97 16.33 -29.40
C ILE A 16 9.29 17.80 -29.66
N VAL A 17 8.64 18.71 -28.93
CA VAL A 17 9.02 20.13 -28.90
C VAL A 17 9.62 20.52 -27.55
N PHE A 18 10.75 21.21 -27.57
CA PHE A 18 11.39 21.80 -26.38
C PHE A 18 11.15 23.32 -26.36
N ILE A 19 10.60 23.85 -25.27
CA ILE A 19 10.26 25.27 -25.11
C ILE A 19 11.00 25.83 -23.89
N GLY A 20 11.94 26.75 -24.11
CA GLY A 20 12.91 27.13 -23.08
C GLY A 20 14.08 27.93 -23.64
N GLY A 21 15.04 28.26 -22.78
CA GLY A 21 16.28 28.96 -23.15
C GLY A 21 17.48 28.01 -23.24
N SER A 22 18.65 28.51 -22.85
CA SER A 22 19.90 27.73 -22.84
C SER A 22 19.86 26.49 -21.96
N ASN A 23 18.91 26.41 -21.01
CA ASN A 23 18.64 25.23 -20.18
C ASN A 23 18.11 24.02 -20.95
N LEU A 24 17.73 24.17 -22.23
CA LEU A 24 17.29 23.06 -23.07
C LEU A 24 18.43 22.22 -23.66
N ALA A 25 19.68 22.71 -23.61
CA ALA A 25 20.80 22.02 -24.24
C ALA A 25 20.98 20.58 -23.72
N LEU A 26 20.90 20.38 -22.41
CA LEU A 26 21.01 19.05 -21.79
C LEU A 26 19.81 18.13 -22.10
N PRO A 27 18.53 18.55 -21.93
CA PRO A 27 17.37 17.75 -22.35
C PRO A 27 17.42 17.28 -23.81
N ILE A 28 17.79 18.16 -24.73
CA ILE A 28 17.92 17.84 -26.15
C ILE A 28 19.04 16.82 -26.36
N GLN A 29 20.19 17.02 -25.69
CA GLN A 29 21.31 16.09 -25.77
C GLN A 29 20.94 14.71 -25.22
N ASN A 30 20.28 14.64 -24.06
CA ASN A 30 19.79 13.38 -23.48
C ASN A 30 18.86 12.63 -24.44
N THR A 31 17.95 13.35 -25.11
CA THR A 31 17.02 12.78 -26.09
C THR A 31 17.74 12.20 -27.31
N ARG A 32 18.84 12.84 -27.74
CA ARG A 32 19.69 12.30 -28.81
C ARG A 32 20.52 11.11 -28.32
N ASP A 33 21.12 11.20 -27.13
CA ASP A 33 22.01 10.17 -26.57
C ASP A 33 21.28 8.87 -26.27
N ILE A 34 20.02 8.93 -25.82
CA ILE A 34 19.17 7.75 -25.63
C ILE A 34 18.70 7.13 -26.97
N GLY A 35 18.88 7.83 -28.09
CA GLY A 35 18.49 7.39 -29.43
C GLY A 35 17.01 7.55 -29.73
N PHE A 36 16.46 8.76 -29.56
CA PHE A 36 15.13 9.09 -30.07
C PHE A 36 15.11 9.15 -31.60
N ASP A 37 14.22 8.40 -32.23
CA ASP A 37 14.12 8.29 -33.70
C ASP A 37 13.12 9.29 -34.33
N GLY A 38 12.43 10.08 -33.51
CA GLY A 38 11.40 11.03 -33.95
C GLY A 38 11.92 12.44 -34.24
N GLU A 39 10.99 13.33 -34.57
CA GLU A 39 11.30 14.74 -34.86
C GLU A 39 11.53 15.54 -33.58
N ILE A 40 12.57 16.38 -33.56
CA ILE A 40 12.87 17.28 -32.44
C ILE A 40 12.75 18.73 -32.93
N TRP A 41 11.91 19.51 -32.26
CA TRP A 41 11.74 20.95 -32.50
C TRP A 41 12.11 21.76 -31.26
N VAL A 42 12.53 23.00 -31.47
CA VAL A 42 12.86 23.93 -30.38
C VAL A 42 12.13 25.24 -30.59
N VAL A 43 11.50 25.78 -29.55
CA VAL A 43 10.85 27.10 -29.58
C VAL A 43 11.59 28.06 -28.67
N ASN A 44 12.16 29.11 -29.27
CA ASN A 44 12.74 30.24 -28.56
C ASN A 44 12.74 31.49 -29.46
N PRO A 45 12.17 32.63 -29.02
CA PRO A 45 12.11 33.84 -29.84
C PRO A 45 13.42 34.64 -29.92
N LYS A 46 14.46 34.26 -29.17
CA LYS A 46 15.72 35.03 -29.02
C LYS A 46 16.95 34.34 -29.60
N TYR A 47 17.02 33.01 -29.55
CA TYR A 47 18.14 32.24 -30.07
C TYR A 47 17.82 31.72 -31.47
N ASP A 48 18.80 31.75 -32.38
CA ASP A 48 18.66 31.16 -33.71
C ASP A 48 18.72 29.62 -33.65
N GLU A 49 19.52 29.06 -32.74
CA GLU A 49 19.68 27.62 -32.52
C GLU A 49 19.98 27.28 -31.05
N ILE A 50 19.59 26.07 -30.61
CA ILE A 50 19.97 25.48 -29.32
C ILE A 50 20.33 24.00 -29.54
N ALA A 51 21.49 23.57 -29.03
CA ALA A 51 22.00 22.21 -29.22
C ALA A 51 21.99 21.77 -30.70
N ASP A 52 22.44 22.64 -31.60
CA ASP A 52 22.48 22.41 -33.04
C ASP A 52 21.10 22.11 -33.66
N ILE A 53 20.01 22.61 -33.07
CA ILE A 53 18.65 22.58 -33.63
C ILE A 53 18.17 24.01 -33.84
N PRO A 54 17.72 24.36 -35.06
CA PRO A 54 17.11 25.67 -35.33
C PRO A 54 15.88 25.93 -34.46
N CYS A 55 15.78 27.15 -33.93
CA CYS A 55 14.65 27.57 -33.12
C CYS A 55 13.53 28.16 -33.98
N PHE A 56 12.30 27.78 -33.65
CA PHE A 56 11.09 28.49 -34.06
C PHE A 56 10.83 29.67 -33.11
N ALA A 57 10.32 30.79 -33.65
CA ALA A 57 10.07 31.98 -32.85
C ALA A 57 8.86 31.81 -31.91
N SER A 58 7.85 31.06 -32.35
CA SER A 58 6.64 30.77 -31.59
C SER A 58 6.14 29.34 -31.79
N ILE A 59 5.23 28.89 -30.92
CA ILE A 59 4.54 27.59 -31.04
C ILE A 59 3.71 27.54 -32.33
N ASP A 60 3.23 28.69 -32.81
CA ASP A 60 2.45 28.78 -34.05
C ASP A 60 3.29 28.48 -35.31
N ASP A 61 4.60 28.68 -35.24
CA ASP A 61 5.53 28.45 -36.36
C ASP A 61 5.96 26.98 -36.50
N LEU A 62 5.54 26.09 -35.59
CA LEU A 62 5.90 24.68 -35.64
C LEU A 62 5.37 24.00 -36.92
N PRO A 63 6.13 23.06 -37.51
CA PRO A 63 5.78 22.43 -38.79
C PRO A 63 4.61 21.44 -38.68
N GLY A 64 4.26 21.01 -37.47
CA GLY A 64 3.16 20.09 -37.21
C GLY A 64 2.61 20.23 -35.79
N THR A 65 1.75 19.29 -35.40
CA THR A 65 1.26 19.15 -34.02
C THR A 65 2.19 18.21 -33.25
N PRO A 66 2.86 18.67 -32.19
CA PRO A 66 3.73 17.81 -31.39
C PRO A 66 2.95 16.73 -30.65
N ASP A 67 3.54 15.54 -30.49
CA ASP A 67 3.00 14.51 -29.60
C ASP A 67 3.35 14.80 -28.14
N ALA A 68 4.57 15.26 -27.91
CA ALA A 68 5.06 15.64 -26.58
C ALA A 68 5.75 16.99 -26.59
N ALA A 69 5.64 17.71 -25.47
CA ALA A 69 6.35 18.96 -25.22
C ALA A 69 7.13 18.89 -23.91
N PHE A 70 8.29 19.56 -23.86
CA PHE A 70 9.03 19.83 -22.64
C PHE A 70 9.14 21.34 -22.42
N VAL A 71 8.50 21.85 -21.37
CA VAL A 71 8.41 23.28 -21.08
C VAL A 71 9.28 23.62 -19.88
N SER A 72 10.27 24.49 -20.10
CA SER A 72 11.27 24.90 -19.11
C SER A 72 11.46 26.43 -19.13
N ILE A 73 10.35 27.15 -18.91
CA ILE A 73 10.27 28.62 -18.79
C ILE A 73 9.60 28.99 -17.46
N ASN A 74 9.46 30.28 -17.14
CA ASN A 74 8.82 30.69 -15.89
C ASN A 74 7.33 30.30 -15.82
N ALA A 75 6.79 30.20 -14.60
CA ALA A 75 5.42 29.73 -14.35
C ALA A 75 4.34 30.46 -15.16
N LYS A 76 4.39 31.81 -15.24
CA LYS A 76 3.39 32.60 -15.98
C LYS A 76 3.41 32.32 -17.48
N LEU A 77 4.61 32.26 -18.08
CA LEU A 77 4.74 31.92 -19.49
C LEU A 77 4.39 30.46 -19.78
N THR A 78 4.59 29.57 -18.80
CA THR A 78 4.22 28.16 -18.90
C THR A 78 2.72 28.00 -19.12
N VAL A 79 1.88 28.72 -18.38
CA VAL A 79 0.41 28.69 -18.57
C VAL A 79 0.03 29.05 -20.03
N GLN A 80 0.60 30.13 -20.57
CA GLN A 80 0.34 30.53 -21.95
C GLN A 80 0.83 29.49 -22.97
N ALA A 81 2.05 28.98 -22.80
CA ALA A 81 2.61 27.97 -23.69
C ALA A 81 1.76 26.67 -23.68
N VAL A 82 1.26 26.27 -22.52
CA VAL A 82 0.36 25.11 -22.39
C VAL A 82 -0.97 25.35 -23.10
N ALA A 83 -1.56 26.55 -22.98
CA ALA A 83 -2.77 26.91 -23.72
C ALA A 83 -2.56 26.86 -25.25
N ASP A 84 -1.42 27.37 -25.74
CA ASP A 84 -1.09 27.38 -27.16
C ASP A 84 -0.84 25.95 -27.70
N LEU A 85 -0.17 25.10 -26.91
CA LEU A 85 0.03 23.68 -27.23
C LEU A 85 -1.29 22.91 -27.28
N ASN A 86 -2.16 23.12 -26.29
CA ASN A 86 -3.48 22.48 -26.21
C ASN A 86 -4.34 22.88 -27.42
N LYS A 87 -4.35 24.18 -27.79
CA LYS A 87 -5.05 24.68 -28.98
C LYS A 87 -4.57 24.03 -30.29
N ARG A 88 -3.30 23.64 -30.39
CA ARG A 88 -2.75 22.91 -31.54
C ARG A 88 -3.01 21.39 -31.51
N GLY A 89 -3.59 20.87 -30.42
CA GLY A 89 -3.86 19.44 -30.24
C GLY A 89 -2.63 18.62 -29.81
N CYS A 90 -1.68 19.25 -29.12
CA CYS A 90 -0.53 18.56 -28.55
C CYS A 90 -0.98 17.38 -27.67
N GLY A 91 -0.30 16.24 -27.76
CA GLY A 91 -0.66 15.04 -26.99
C GLY A 91 -0.45 15.24 -25.50
N GLY A 92 0.74 15.69 -25.12
CA GLY A 92 1.01 16.06 -23.73
C GLY A 92 2.24 16.91 -23.52
N VAL A 93 2.43 17.35 -22.27
CA VAL A 93 3.50 18.25 -21.86
C VAL A 93 4.12 17.83 -20.53
N VAL A 94 5.45 17.89 -20.46
CA VAL A 94 6.22 17.90 -19.22
C VAL A 94 6.48 19.35 -18.82
N CYS A 95 5.94 19.77 -17.67
CA CYS A 95 6.12 21.10 -17.13
C CYS A 95 7.22 21.09 -16.06
N TYR A 96 8.47 21.39 -16.45
CA TYR A 96 9.59 21.48 -15.51
C TYR A 96 9.50 22.68 -14.56
N ALA A 97 8.80 23.73 -14.97
CA ALA A 97 8.70 24.99 -14.24
C ALA A 97 8.22 24.81 -12.79
N ALA A 98 8.88 25.47 -11.85
CA ALA A 98 8.43 25.68 -10.48
C ALA A 98 7.77 27.06 -10.31
N GLY A 99 7.23 27.33 -9.13
CA GLY A 99 6.48 28.53 -8.75
C GLY A 99 4.95 28.35 -8.76
N PHE A 100 4.44 27.14 -8.52
CA PHE A 100 3.00 26.81 -8.49
C PHE A 100 2.55 26.47 -7.05
N ALA A 101 1.68 25.48 -6.85
CA ALA A 101 1.09 25.17 -5.54
C ALA A 101 2.11 24.84 -4.42
N GLU A 102 3.35 24.47 -4.77
CA GLU A 102 4.41 24.20 -3.79
C GLU A 102 4.93 25.45 -3.07
N VAL A 103 4.68 26.65 -3.61
CA VAL A 103 5.08 27.92 -2.95
C VAL A 103 3.94 28.58 -2.16
N GLY A 104 2.72 28.03 -2.24
CA GLY A 104 1.50 28.61 -1.67
C GLY A 104 1.16 30.02 -2.18
N ASN A 105 0.23 30.71 -1.51
CA ASN A 105 -0.25 32.06 -1.87
C ASN A 105 -0.76 32.11 -3.34
N ASN A 106 -0.18 32.98 -4.18
CA ASN A 106 -0.52 33.11 -5.61
C ASN A 106 -0.15 31.86 -6.44
N GLY A 107 0.54 30.87 -5.85
CA GLY A 107 0.92 29.62 -6.51
C GLY A 107 -0.26 28.72 -6.85
N ASP A 108 -1.29 28.71 -5.99
CA ASP A 108 -2.50 27.90 -6.19
C ASP A 108 -3.32 28.43 -7.38
N GLU A 109 -3.56 29.76 -7.45
CA GLU A 109 -4.25 30.40 -8.57
C GLU A 109 -3.53 30.17 -9.92
N LEU A 110 -2.20 30.17 -9.92
CA LEU A 110 -1.41 29.87 -11.12
C LEU A 110 -1.52 28.40 -11.52
N GLN A 111 -1.63 27.48 -10.56
CA GLN A 111 -1.84 26.07 -10.86
C GLN A 111 -3.24 25.82 -11.40
N ASP A 112 -4.26 26.48 -10.85
CA ASP A 112 -5.63 26.41 -11.38
C ASP A 112 -5.69 26.92 -12.83
N SER A 113 -5.01 28.03 -13.10
CA SER A 113 -4.87 28.57 -14.47
C SER A 113 -4.14 27.59 -15.40
N LEU A 114 -3.15 26.84 -14.88
CA LEU A 114 -2.43 25.82 -15.64
C LEU A 114 -3.33 24.62 -15.97
N ILE A 115 -4.17 24.19 -15.02
CA ILE A 115 -5.15 23.11 -15.20
C ILE A 115 -6.16 23.50 -16.29
N GLU A 116 -6.70 24.73 -16.21
CA GLU A 116 -7.63 25.25 -17.21
C GLU A 116 -6.98 25.32 -18.60
N ALA A 117 -5.74 25.82 -18.69
CA ALA A 117 -4.99 25.89 -19.94
C ALA A 117 -4.73 24.51 -20.57
N ALA A 118 -4.48 23.49 -19.73
CA ALA A 118 -4.20 22.13 -20.19
C ALA A 118 -5.44 21.43 -20.77
N GLY A 119 -6.63 21.64 -20.19
CA GLY A 119 -7.86 20.95 -20.62
C GLY A 119 -7.67 19.42 -20.65
N ASP A 120 -7.94 18.79 -21.80
CA ASP A 120 -7.78 17.34 -21.99
C ASP A 120 -6.34 16.91 -22.35
N MET A 121 -5.40 17.85 -22.53
CA MET A 121 -4.00 17.55 -22.79
C MET A 121 -3.35 16.86 -21.59
N ALA A 122 -2.55 15.82 -21.82
CA ALA A 122 -1.82 15.16 -20.75
C ALA A 122 -0.73 16.10 -20.19
N LEU A 123 -0.66 16.29 -18.87
CA LEU A 123 0.33 17.16 -18.25
C LEU A 123 1.01 16.46 -17.06
N VAL A 124 2.33 16.32 -17.16
CA VAL A 124 3.22 15.84 -16.09
C VAL A 124 3.78 17.06 -15.35
N GLY A 125 3.68 17.07 -14.02
CA GLY A 125 4.10 18.20 -13.18
C GLY A 125 2.96 19.13 -12.78
N PRO A 126 3.21 20.44 -12.62
CA PRO A 126 4.49 21.13 -12.77
C PRO A 126 5.51 20.74 -11.68
N ASN A 127 6.65 21.43 -11.60
CA ASN A 127 7.70 21.20 -10.61
C ASN A 127 8.13 19.72 -10.54
N CYS A 128 8.49 19.18 -11.71
CA CYS A 128 8.85 17.79 -11.87
C CYS A 128 10.13 17.65 -12.70
N TYR A 129 10.80 16.51 -12.62
CA TYR A 129 11.87 16.19 -13.57
C TYR A 129 11.33 15.69 -14.93
N GLY A 130 10.10 15.21 -14.99
CA GLY A 130 9.50 14.76 -16.25
C GLY A 130 9.63 13.26 -16.50
N LEU A 131 9.93 12.88 -17.74
CA LEU A 131 9.67 11.54 -18.25
C LEU A 131 10.89 10.97 -19.00
N LEU A 132 11.23 9.72 -18.67
CA LEU A 132 12.13 8.86 -19.41
C LEU A 132 11.36 7.62 -19.90
N ASN A 133 11.51 7.25 -21.16
CA ASN A 133 11.09 5.96 -21.71
C ASN A 133 12.29 5.31 -22.43
N PHE A 134 12.92 4.36 -21.76
CA PHE A 134 14.08 3.61 -22.23
C PHE A 134 13.75 2.56 -23.28
N THR A 135 12.48 2.23 -23.50
CA THR A 135 12.09 1.28 -24.56
C THR A 135 12.00 1.96 -25.92
N ASN A 136 11.51 3.20 -25.95
CA ASN A 136 11.33 4.01 -27.17
C ASN A 136 12.40 5.09 -27.36
N GLY A 137 13.35 5.22 -26.43
CA GLY A 137 14.41 6.23 -26.51
C GLY A 137 13.88 7.65 -26.33
N VAL A 138 12.98 7.90 -25.38
CA VAL A 138 12.40 9.23 -25.13
C VAL A 138 12.99 9.79 -23.84
N ALA A 139 13.47 11.05 -23.87
CA ALA A 139 14.00 11.72 -22.68
C ALA A 139 13.51 13.18 -22.55
N LEU A 140 12.34 13.35 -21.95
CA LEU A 140 11.82 14.68 -21.56
C LEU A 140 12.34 15.01 -20.16
N TRP A 141 13.65 15.21 -20.04
CA TRP A 141 14.37 15.17 -18.75
C TRP A 141 15.44 16.28 -18.63
N PRO A 142 15.45 17.07 -17.53
CA PRO A 142 16.31 18.24 -17.32
C PRO A 142 17.74 17.92 -16.90
N ASP A 143 17.99 16.72 -16.37
CA ASP A 143 19.23 16.36 -15.67
C ASP A 143 19.96 15.23 -16.39
N ARG A 144 21.01 14.66 -15.78
CA ARG A 144 21.80 13.58 -16.38
C ARG A 144 20.93 12.36 -16.69
N LEU A 145 21.14 11.79 -17.87
CA LEU A 145 20.65 10.47 -18.23
C LEU A 145 21.62 9.40 -17.68
N CYS A 146 21.12 8.50 -16.83
CA CYS A 146 21.94 7.45 -16.21
C CYS A 146 21.47 6.02 -16.51
N GLY A 147 20.38 5.85 -17.26
CA GLY A 147 19.89 4.55 -17.74
C GLY A 147 20.23 4.30 -19.21
N GLU A 148 19.96 3.07 -19.66
CA GLU A 148 20.21 2.60 -21.02
C GLU A 148 18.95 2.04 -21.67
N ARG A 149 18.96 1.87 -23.01
CA ARG A 149 17.84 1.26 -23.73
C ARG A 149 17.60 -0.15 -23.20
N THR A 150 16.33 -0.51 -23.04
CA THR A 150 15.93 -1.86 -22.64
C THR A 150 14.72 -2.32 -23.43
N ASP A 151 14.61 -3.64 -23.64
CA ASP A 151 13.48 -4.24 -24.32
C ASP A 151 12.31 -4.53 -23.36
N LYS A 152 12.60 -4.74 -22.07
CA LYS A 152 11.63 -5.14 -21.05
C LYS A 152 12.13 -4.82 -19.65
N GLY A 153 11.23 -4.47 -18.74
CA GLY A 153 11.58 -4.18 -17.35
C GLY A 153 10.48 -3.43 -16.60
N VAL A 154 10.87 -2.71 -15.54
CA VAL A 154 9.90 -2.07 -14.64
C VAL A 154 9.70 -0.60 -14.97
N ALA A 155 8.50 -0.09 -14.70
CA ALA A 155 8.26 1.35 -14.68
C ALA A 155 8.41 1.89 -13.25
N ILE A 156 8.90 3.12 -13.09
CA ILE A 156 9.04 3.79 -11.80
C ILE A 156 8.35 5.16 -11.87
N ILE A 157 7.44 5.42 -10.93
CA ILE A 157 6.72 6.68 -10.79
C ILE A 157 7.11 7.30 -9.45
N SER A 158 7.50 8.57 -9.43
CA SER A 158 7.99 9.22 -8.22
C SER A 158 7.47 10.64 -8.09
N GLN A 159 6.94 10.97 -6.91
CA GLN A 159 6.57 12.33 -6.55
C GLN A 159 7.78 13.23 -6.27
N SER A 160 8.95 12.64 -5.97
CA SER A 160 10.19 13.38 -5.79
C SER A 160 11.09 13.25 -7.02
N GLY A 161 11.46 14.38 -7.63
CA GLY A 161 12.39 14.43 -8.77
C GLY A 161 13.78 13.91 -8.43
N ASN A 162 14.32 14.28 -7.26
CA ASN A 162 15.63 13.81 -6.81
C ASN A 162 15.64 12.29 -6.54
N VAL A 163 14.57 11.74 -5.96
CA VAL A 163 14.44 10.28 -5.79
C VAL A 163 14.35 9.59 -7.15
N ALA A 164 13.58 10.14 -8.10
CA ALA A 164 13.46 9.61 -9.45
C ALA A 164 14.83 9.55 -10.15
N LEU A 165 15.62 10.62 -10.07
CA LEU A 165 16.99 10.66 -10.59
C LEU A 165 17.88 9.62 -9.92
N ASN A 166 17.89 9.53 -8.59
CA ASN A 166 18.71 8.56 -7.86
C ASN A 166 18.38 7.12 -8.22
N LEU A 167 17.10 6.82 -8.46
CA LEU A 167 16.66 5.49 -8.89
C LEU A 167 17.17 5.12 -10.29
N THR A 168 17.55 6.07 -11.15
CA THR A 168 18.21 5.77 -12.45
C THR A 168 19.70 5.45 -12.31
N MET A 169 20.33 5.79 -11.18
CA MET A 169 21.78 5.63 -10.95
C MET A 169 22.12 4.36 -10.15
N HIS A 170 21.15 3.45 -9.99
CA HIS A 170 21.31 2.26 -9.17
C HIS A 170 22.27 1.24 -9.80
N GLY A 171 23.07 0.58 -8.95
CA GLY A 171 23.92 -0.55 -9.35
C GLY A 171 23.31 -1.89 -8.94
N ARG A 172 22.01 -2.12 -9.23
CA ARG A 172 21.24 -3.29 -8.73
C ARG A 172 20.75 -4.26 -9.81
N SER A 173 21.22 -4.12 -11.07
CA SER A 173 20.89 -4.99 -12.21
C SER A 173 19.37 -5.15 -12.44
N LEU A 174 18.65 -4.03 -12.34
CA LEU A 174 17.21 -3.92 -12.62
C LEU A 174 17.04 -3.15 -13.93
N SER A 175 16.34 -3.74 -14.92
CA SER A 175 15.99 -3.03 -16.14
C SER A 175 14.80 -2.11 -15.88
N ILE A 176 14.91 -0.84 -16.26
CA ILE A 176 13.86 0.17 -16.10
C ILE A 176 13.38 0.58 -17.49
N THR A 177 12.07 0.44 -17.75
CA THR A 177 11.44 0.87 -19.01
C THR A 177 11.06 2.34 -18.95
N HIS A 178 10.53 2.80 -17.82
CA HIS A 178 10.02 4.15 -17.64
C HIS A 178 10.44 4.74 -16.30
N VAL A 179 10.76 6.03 -16.29
CA VAL A 179 10.85 6.83 -15.06
C VAL A 179 10.01 8.08 -15.23
N ILE A 180 9.04 8.28 -14.35
CA ILE A 180 8.09 9.39 -14.39
C ILE A 180 8.18 10.15 -13.08
N SER A 181 8.77 11.34 -13.11
CA SER A 181 8.70 12.30 -12.01
C SER A 181 7.44 13.15 -12.19
N VAL A 182 6.48 13.05 -11.26
CA VAL A 182 5.14 13.62 -11.42
C VAL A 182 4.95 15.00 -10.77
N GLY A 183 5.88 15.41 -9.90
CA GLY A 183 5.86 16.72 -9.22
C GLY A 183 4.54 17.01 -8.52
N ASN A 184 4.00 18.20 -8.72
CA ASN A 184 2.78 18.68 -8.04
C ASN A 184 1.50 17.93 -8.45
N GLN A 185 1.54 17.16 -9.55
CA GLN A 185 0.37 16.44 -10.08
C GLN A 185 -0.84 17.38 -10.29
N ALA A 186 -0.65 18.48 -11.03
CA ALA A 186 -1.73 19.43 -11.27
C ALA A 186 -2.87 18.82 -12.07
N VAL A 187 -2.53 18.02 -13.10
CA VAL A 187 -3.52 17.39 -14.00
C VAL A 187 -3.48 15.87 -13.88
N LEU A 188 -2.30 15.26 -13.98
CA LEU A 188 -2.13 13.80 -13.86
C LEU A 188 -1.63 13.42 -12.48
N GLY A 189 -2.35 12.51 -11.82
CA GLY A 189 -1.94 11.86 -10.59
C GLY A 189 -1.05 10.64 -10.83
N ALA A 190 -0.37 10.16 -9.78
CA ALA A 190 0.47 8.97 -9.87
C ALA A 190 -0.29 7.71 -10.36
N GLY A 191 -1.59 7.60 -10.03
CA GLY A 191 -2.44 6.49 -10.47
C GLY A 191 -2.79 6.51 -11.96
N ASP A 192 -2.79 7.69 -12.61
CA ASP A 192 -3.21 7.83 -14.02
C ASP A 192 -2.25 7.13 -14.99
N TYR A 193 -1.01 6.90 -14.57
CA TYR A 193 0.01 6.24 -15.38
C TYR A 193 -0.10 4.71 -15.35
N ILE A 194 -0.80 4.12 -14.39
CA ILE A 194 -0.88 2.67 -14.23
C ILE A 194 -1.51 2.05 -15.49
N GLU A 195 -2.72 2.47 -15.86
CA GLU A 195 -3.43 1.83 -16.98
C GLU A 195 -2.68 1.95 -18.32
N PRO A 196 -2.17 3.11 -18.74
CA PRO A 196 -1.34 3.20 -19.95
C PRO A 196 -0.09 2.31 -19.91
N LEU A 197 0.57 2.20 -18.75
CA LEU A 197 1.73 1.32 -18.60
C LEU A 197 1.35 -0.16 -18.64
N LEU A 198 0.14 -0.52 -18.19
CA LEU A 198 -0.38 -1.88 -18.30
C LEU A 198 -0.70 -2.30 -19.74
N GLU A 199 -0.84 -1.36 -20.68
CA GLU A 199 -1.03 -1.66 -22.11
C GLU A 199 0.30 -1.92 -22.84
N ASP A 200 1.43 -1.70 -22.18
CA ASP A 200 2.76 -2.01 -22.72
C ASP A 200 3.27 -3.33 -22.14
N ASP A 201 3.25 -4.41 -22.94
CA ASP A 201 3.73 -5.75 -22.57
C ASP A 201 5.22 -5.79 -22.16
N ARG A 202 5.97 -4.71 -22.42
CA ARG A 202 7.36 -4.55 -22.00
C ARG A 202 7.48 -4.15 -20.52
N VAL A 203 6.38 -3.70 -19.89
CA VAL A 203 6.34 -3.36 -18.46
C VAL A 203 5.98 -4.60 -17.63
N THR A 204 6.85 -4.99 -16.70
CA THR A 204 6.70 -6.21 -15.88
C THR A 204 6.25 -5.95 -14.45
N ALA A 205 6.56 -4.77 -13.92
CA ALA A 205 6.15 -4.31 -12.60
C ALA A 205 6.18 -2.78 -12.57
N ILE A 206 5.48 -2.17 -11.61
CA ILE A 206 5.44 -0.71 -11.45
C ILE A 206 5.83 -0.34 -10.02
N GLY A 207 6.89 0.44 -9.90
CA GLY A 207 7.40 0.97 -8.64
C GLY A 207 6.92 2.39 -8.37
N PHE A 208 6.71 2.72 -7.10
CA PHE A 208 6.27 4.03 -6.68
C PHE A 208 7.09 4.57 -5.52
N TYR A 209 7.43 5.86 -5.61
CA TYR A 209 7.68 6.70 -4.44
C TYR A 209 6.53 7.69 -4.30
N ILE A 210 5.73 7.53 -3.24
CA ILE A 210 4.58 8.41 -2.97
C ILE A 210 4.70 9.06 -1.58
N GLU A 211 4.24 10.28 -1.52
CA GLU A 211 4.02 11.12 -0.35
C GLU A 211 2.53 11.17 0.01
N GLY A 212 1.64 11.16 -0.99
CA GLY A 212 0.19 11.05 -0.84
C GLY A 212 -0.53 10.79 -2.16
N LEU A 213 -1.81 10.41 -2.13
CA LEU A 213 -2.62 10.17 -3.32
C LEU A 213 -3.84 11.09 -3.34
N LYS A 214 -4.06 11.81 -4.44
CA LYS A 214 -5.23 12.73 -4.54
C LYS A 214 -6.54 11.99 -4.79
N ASP A 215 -6.49 10.91 -5.58
CA ASP A 215 -7.67 10.13 -5.97
C ASP A 215 -7.44 8.65 -5.65
N ILE A 216 -7.97 8.23 -4.49
CA ILE A 216 -7.87 6.86 -4.00
C ILE A 216 -8.73 5.90 -4.83
N GLU A 217 -9.88 6.36 -5.33
CA GLU A 217 -10.79 5.53 -6.11
C GLU A 217 -10.14 5.12 -7.44
N THR A 218 -9.65 6.09 -8.21
CA THR A 218 -8.97 5.84 -9.48
C THR A 218 -7.71 4.99 -9.29
N PHE A 219 -6.92 5.28 -8.24
CA PHE A 219 -5.75 4.47 -7.91
C PHE A 219 -6.14 3.02 -7.56
N SER A 220 -7.21 2.82 -6.78
CA SER A 220 -7.66 1.47 -6.40
C SER A 220 -8.14 0.65 -7.60
N ARG A 221 -8.84 1.29 -8.54
CA ARG A 221 -9.32 0.68 -9.78
C ARG A 221 -8.16 0.24 -10.65
N ALA A 222 -7.17 1.11 -10.84
CA ALA A 222 -5.99 0.79 -11.63
C ALA A 222 -5.12 -0.29 -10.96
N ALA A 223 -5.04 -0.30 -9.62
CA ALA A 223 -4.34 -1.35 -8.88
C ALA A 223 -4.99 -2.73 -9.02
N LEU A 224 -6.33 -2.83 -8.99
CA LEU A 224 -7.01 -4.11 -9.25
C LEU A 224 -6.76 -4.61 -10.66
N LYS A 225 -6.77 -3.72 -11.67
CA LYS A 225 -6.40 -4.09 -13.05
C LYS A 225 -4.97 -4.61 -13.15
N ALA A 226 -4.03 -4.00 -12.43
CA ALA A 226 -2.64 -4.45 -12.37
C ALA A 226 -2.53 -5.85 -11.73
N LEU A 227 -3.23 -6.07 -10.61
CA LEU A 227 -3.28 -7.36 -9.91
C LEU A 227 -3.86 -8.47 -10.80
N ASP A 228 -4.94 -8.19 -11.53
CA ASP A 228 -5.56 -9.11 -12.48
C ASP A 228 -4.59 -9.50 -13.61
N LYS A 229 -3.97 -8.51 -14.27
CA LYS A 229 -2.91 -8.71 -15.26
C LYS A 229 -1.65 -9.37 -14.69
N GLY A 230 -1.52 -9.45 -13.36
CA GLY A 230 -0.36 -10.04 -12.70
C GLY A 230 0.87 -9.13 -12.69
N ILE A 231 0.71 -7.83 -12.92
CA ILE A 231 1.77 -6.82 -12.88
C ILE A 231 1.87 -6.24 -11.46
N PRO A 232 2.93 -6.57 -10.68
CA PRO A 232 3.01 -6.15 -9.28
C PRO A 232 3.22 -4.64 -9.14
N LEU A 233 2.53 -4.03 -8.19
CA LEU A 233 2.75 -2.65 -7.77
C LEU A 233 3.59 -2.64 -6.48
N VAL A 234 4.72 -1.93 -6.48
CA VAL A 234 5.63 -1.84 -5.32
C VAL A 234 5.70 -0.39 -4.86
N VAL A 235 5.38 -0.11 -3.60
CA VAL A 235 5.22 1.26 -3.09
C VAL A 235 6.14 1.55 -1.91
N LEU A 236 6.96 2.59 -2.04
CA LEU A 236 7.61 3.27 -0.94
C LEU A 236 6.81 4.52 -0.57
N LYS A 237 6.09 4.46 0.56
CA LYS A 237 5.35 5.60 1.12
C LYS A 237 6.27 6.41 2.04
N ALA A 238 6.49 7.68 1.70
CA ALA A 238 7.13 8.66 2.57
C ALA A 238 6.12 9.32 3.52
N GLY A 239 6.60 10.00 4.56
CA GLY A 239 5.73 10.69 5.51
C GLY A 239 4.86 9.73 6.34
N THR A 240 5.48 8.73 6.97
CA THR A 240 4.77 7.71 7.77
C THR A 240 4.80 7.99 9.28
N SER A 241 5.70 8.87 9.73
CA SER A 241 5.75 9.36 11.11
C SER A 241 5.04 10.71 11.23
N GLU A 242 4.64 11.11 12.44
CA GLU A 242 4.02 12.42 12.67
C GLU A 242 4.83 13.58 12.09
N ILE A 243 6.15 13.58 12.32
CA ILE A 243 7.06 14.60 11.77
C ILE A 243 7.15 14.48 10.24
N GLY A 244 7.21 13.26 9.70
CA GLY A 244 7.25 13.04 8.27
C GLY A 244 5.98 13.52 7.56
N ILE A 245 4.81 13.28 8.15
CA ILE A 245 3.50 13.78 7.69
C ILE A 245 3.51 15.31 7.64
N GLN A 246 3.94 15.97 8.73
CA GLN A 246 4.03 17.43 8.79
C GLN A 246 4.96 18.02 7.71
N LEU A 247 6.14 17.43 7.50
CA LEU A 247 7.07 17.87 6.46
C LEU A 247 6.46 17.69 5.07
N THR A 248 5.83 16.54 4.82
CA THR A 248 5.19 16.23 3.53
C THR A 248 4.10 17.25 3.20
N MET A 249 3.23 17.56 4.17
CA MET A 249 2.18 18.58 4.01
C MET A 249 2.76 19.96 3.67
N SER A 250 3.88 20.35 4.28
CA SER A 250 4.54 21.62 3.99
C SER A 250 5.27 21.68 2.63
N HIS A 251 5.59 20.52 2.05
CA HIS A 251 6.38 20.43 0.82
C HIS A 251 5.53 20.23 -0.45
N THR A 252 4.37 19.57 -0.37
CA THR A 252 3.57 19.23 -1.57
C THR A 252 2.12 19.68 -1.52
N SER A 253 1.70 20.42 -0.48
CA SER A 253 0.33 20.95 -0.32
C SER A 253 -0.78 19.89 -0.47
N SER A 254 -0.45 18.61 -0.25
CA SER A 254 -1.39 17.49 -0.33
C SER A 254 -1.69 16.92 1.06
N LEU A 255 -2.97 16.62 1.31
CA LEU A 255 -3.40 15.93 2.53
C LEU A 255 -2.77 14.53 2.57
N ALA A 256 -2.05 14.25 3.66
CA ALA A 256 -1.56 12.91 3.97
C ALA A 256 -2.56 12.25 4.92
N GLY A 257 -3.31 11.27 4.42
CA GLY A 257 -4.13 10.37 5.22
C GLY A 257 -3.26 9.48 6.13
N SER A 258 -3.90 8.82 7.09
CA SER A 258 -3.17 8.03 8.08
C SER A 258 -2.40 6.87 7.43
N ASP A 259 -1.21 6.59 7.94
CA ASP A 259 -0.36 5.51 7.39
C ASP A 259 -1.04 4.14 7.48
N ASP A 260 -1.84 3.93 8.51
CA ASP A 260 -2.61 2.70 8.70
C ASP A 260 -3.69 2.51 7.62
N MET A 261 -4.30 3.60 7.11
CA MET A 261 -5.25 3.51 6.00
C MET A 261 -4.55 3.18 4.68
N TYR A 262 -3.34 3.74 4.45
CA TYR A 262 -2.50 3.31 3.31
C TYR A 262 -2.15 1.84 3.42
N GLN A 263 -1.76 1.36 4.60
CA GLN A 263 -1.46 -0.05 4.81
C GLN A 263 -2.68 -0.94 4.53
N ALA A 264 -3.85 -0.57 5.06
CA ALA A 264 -5.11 -1.29 4.81
C ALA A 264 -5.46 -1.33 3.31
N MET A 265 -5.27 -0.22 2.59
CA MET A 265 -5.44 -0.18 1.13
C MET A 265 -4.44 -1.10 0.42
N PHE A 266 -3.15 -1.08 0.81
CA PHE A 266 -2.13 -1.87 0.14
C PHE A 266 -2.37 -3.37 0.31
N ASP A 267 -2.68 -3.82 1.54
CA ASP A 267 -2.98 -5.23 1.82
C ASP A 267 -4.21 -5.69 1.06
N ARG A 268 -5.25 -4.84 1.03
CA ARG A 268 -6.48 -5.08 0.29
C ARG A 268 -6.24 -5.25 -1.21
N LEU A 269 -5.42 -4.40 -1.82
CA LEU A 269 -5.20 -4.35 -3.26
C LEU A 269 -4.01 -5.18 -3.76
N GLY A 270 -3.31 -5.90 -2.86
CA GLY A 270 -2.12 -6.68 -3.22
C GLY A 270 -0.92 -5.82 -3.61
N ILE A 271 -0.81 -4.62 -3.05
CA ILE A 271 0.31 -3.70 -3.30
C ILE A 271 1.46 -4.01 -2.34
N LEU A 272 2.67 -4.10 -2.86
CA LEU A 272 3.87 -4.47 -2.12
C LEU A 272 4.52 -3.25 -1.48
N ARG A 273 4.15 -2.97 -0.24
CA ARG A 273 4.77 -1.89 0.53
C ARG A 273 6.20 -2.22 0.92
N VAL A 274 7.12 -1.28 0.68
CA VAL A 274 8.54 -1.34 1.06
C VAL A 274 8.94 -0.13 1.92
N HIS A 275 10.08 -0.24 2.62
CA HIS A 275 10.50 0.78 3.58
C HIS A 275 11.83 1.47 3.25
N SER A 276 12.47 1.11 2.13
CA SER A 276 13.67 1.79 1.64
C SER A 276 13.75 1.74 0.12
N LEU A 277 14.58 2.62 -0.47
CA LEU A 277 14.86 2.59 -1.92
C LEU A 277 15.56 1.29 -2.33
N SER A 278 16.37 0.71 -1.44
CA SER A 278 16.97 -0.60 -1.64
C SER A 278 15.91 -1.69 -1.75
N GLU A 279 14.98 -1.75 -0.80
CA GLU A 279 13.86 -2.71 -0.82
C GLU A 279 12.96 -2.51 -2.04
N LEU A 280 12.72 -1.25 -2.47
CA LEU A 280 11.97 -0.95 -3.70
C LEU A 280 12.63 -1.61 -4.92
N LEU A 281 13.92 -1.38 -5.12
CA LEU A 281 14.66 -1.91 -6.27
C LEU A 281 14.77 -3.45 -6.22
N GLU A 282 15.03 -4.04 -5.05
CA GLU A 282 15.13 -5.50 -4.90
C GLU A 282 13.78 -6.20 -5.10
N THR A 283 12.69 -5.62 -4.60
CA THR A 283 11.32 -6.15 -4.80
C THR A 283 10.90 -6.05 -6.26
N LEU A 284 11.16 -4.91 -6.93
CA LEU A 284 10.92 -4.76 -8.36
C LEU A 284 11.74 -5.76 -9.20
N LYS A 285 12.99 -6.02 -8.81
CA LYS A 285 13.87 -6.95 -9.50
C LYS A 285 13.35 -8.38 -9.46
N ILE A 286 13.04 -8.91 -8.27
CA ILE A 286 12.52 -10.28 -8.18
C ILE A 286 11.14 -10.42 -8.84
N ALA A 287 10.27 -9.40 -8.68
CA ALA A 287 8.96 -9.36 -9.31
C ALA A 287 9.03 -9.32 -10.83
N SER A 288 10.05 -8.67 -11.41
CA SER A 288 10.22 -8.56 -12.85
C SER A 288 10.89 -9.79 -13.47
N LEU A 289 11.78 -10.47 -12.76
CA LEU A 289 12.64 -11.52 -13.31
C LEU A 289 12.08 -12.92 -13.12
N CYS A 290 11.42 -13.18 -11.99
CA CYS A 290 11.04 -14.53 -11.60
C CYS A 290 9.54 -14.77 -11.76
N GLU A 291 9.18 -16.03 -11.98
CA GLU A 291 7.79 -16.47 -11.85
C GLU A 291 7.30 -16.31 -10.40
N LEU A 292 5.98 -16.14 -10.23
CA LEU A 292 5.36 -16.05 -8.92
C LEU A 292 5.48 -17.37 -8.14
N PRO A 293 6.01 -17.35 -6.91
CA PRO A 293 6.04 -18.53 -6.06
C PRO A 293 4.64 -19.10 -5.82
N LYS A 294 4.54 -20.43 -5.82
CA LYS A 294 3.29 -21.12 -5.49
C LYS A 294 2.98 -21.09 -3.98
N GLY A 295 4.00 -20.91 -3.15
CA GLY A 295 3.89 -20.89 -1.70
C GLY A 295 5.13 -20.27 -1.04
N ASP A 296 5.29 -20.58 0.23
CA ASP A 296 6.27 -20.00 1.15
C ASP A 296 7.39 -20.98 1.54
N ARG A 297 7.53 -22.12 0.83
CA ARG A 297 8.50 -23.18 1.14
C ARG A 297 9.83 -22.89 0.45
N ILE A 298 10.86 -22.60 1.22
CA ILE A 298 12.15 -22.15 0.72
C ILE A 298 13.19 -23.28 0.86
N GLY A 299 13.88 -23.61 -0.22
CA GLY A 299 15.07 -24.45 -0.21
C GLY A 299 16.32 -23.59 -0.26
N VAL A 300 17.20 -23.71 0.73
CA VAL A 300 18.38 -22.84 0.85
C VAL A 300 19.67 -23.64 0.64
N LEU A 301 20.56 -23.07 -0.17
CA LEU A 301 21.91 -23.52 -0.46
C LEU A 301 22.91 -22.49 0.07
N THR A 302 23.99 -22.95 0.71
CA THR A 302 25.12 -22.10 1.14
C THR A 302 26.39 -22.91 1.30
N CYS A 303 27.55 -22.27 1.22
CA CYS A 303 28.87 -22.86 1.53
C CYS A 303 29.34 -22.61 2.98
N SER A 304 28.49 -22.01 3.82
CA SER A 304 28.85 -21.53 5.16
C SER A 304 27.72 -21.74 6.16
N GLY A 305 28.00 -22.49 7.24
CA GLY A 305 27.08 -22.65 8.36
C GLY A 305 26.70 -21.35 9.07
N GLY A 306 27.54 -20.30 8.99
CA GLY A 306 27.18 -18.97 9.52
C GLY A 306 26.05 -18.32 8.72
N ASP A 307 26.13 -18.41 7.38
CA ASP A 307 25.09 -17.92 6.49
C ASP A 307 23.80 -18.72 6.65
N SER A 308 23.89 -20.03 6.90
CA SER A 308 22.73 -20.87 7.21
C SER A 308 21.91 -20.31 8.38
N ALA A 309 22.56 -19.94 9.48
CA ALA A 309 21.88 -19.41 10.65
C ALA A 309 21.25 -18.03 10.36
N MET A 310 22.01 -17.12 9.73
CA MET A 310 21.53 -15.77 9.41
C MET A 310 20.34 -15.79 8.44
N LEU A 311 20.38 -16.63 7.41
CA LEU A 311 19.26 -16.81 6.49
C LEU A 311 18.06 -17.45 7.18
N ALA A 312 18.26 -18.47 8.02
CA ALA A 312 17.18 -19.10 8.76
C ALA A 312 16.44 -18.09 9.65
N ASP A 313 17.18 -17.32 10.45
CA ASP A 313 16.61 -16.26 11.30
C ASP A 313 15.88 -15.18 10.48
N SER A 314 16.47 -14.78 9.34
CA SER A 314 15.86 -13.77 8.47
C SER A 314 14.60 -14.28 7.77
N LEU A 315 14.53 -15.55 7.37
CA LEU A 315 13.36 -16.16 6.74
C LEU A 315 12.24 -16.38 7.76
N ASP A 316 12.58 -16.84 8.98
CA ASP A 316 11.65 -17.03 10.09
C ASP A 316 10.97 -15.70 10.50
N HIS A 317 11.72 -14.59 10.50
CA HIS A 317 11.16 -13.25 10.76
C HIS A 317 9.98 -12.89 9.83
N TYR A 318 9.98 -13.40 8.59
CA TYR A 318 8.90 -13.19 7.62
C TYR A 318 7.87 -14.33 7.60
N ASN A 319 8.01 -15.34 8.47
CA ASN A 319 7.24 -16.57 8.51
C ASN A 319 7.36 -17.43 7.24
N LEU A 320 8.53 -17.43 6.60
CA LEU A 320 8.82 -18.30 5.46
C LEU A 320 9.27 -19.68 5.96
N GLN A 321 8.81 -20.74 5.31
CA GLN A 321 9.01 -22.11 5.78
C GLN A 321 10.32 -22.70 5.24
N LEU A 322 11.06 -23.39 6.12
CA LEU A 322 12.25 -24.18 5.78
C LEU A 322 11.96 -25.67 5.99
N PRO A 323 11.21 -26.31 5.08
CA PRO A 323 10.88 -27.72 5.25
C PRO A 323 12.15 -28.59 5.18
N SER A 324 12.20 -29.60 6.03
CA SER A 324 13.32 -30.55 6.06
C SER A 324 13.45 -31.31 4.74
N LEU A 325 14.66 -31.75 4.43
CA LEU A 325 14.94 -32.61 3.28
C LEU A 325 14.11 -33.89 3.34
N SER A 326 13.69 -34.37 2.17
CA SER A 326 13.11 -35.71 2.06
C SER A 326 14.20 -36.79 2.19
N LYS A 327 13.80 -38.00 2.57
CA LYS A 327 14.73 -39.16 2.61
C LYS A 327 15.38 -39.46 1.27
N VAL A 328 14.68 -39.17 0.17
CA VAL A 328 15.22 -39.33 -1.19
C VAL A 328 16.33 -38.31 -1.44
N GLN A 329 16.15 -37.05 -1.03
CA GLN A 329 17.19 -36.04 -1.16
C GLN A 329 18.41 -36.37 -0.28
N GLU A 330 18.20 -36.72 1.00
CA GLU A 330 19.28 -37.14 1.90
C GLU A 330 20.13 -38.27 1.29
N GLN A 331 19.48 -39.27 0.69
CA GLN A 331 20.17 -40.40 0.05
C GLN A 331 21.01 -39.95 -1.16
N LYS A 332 20.43 -39.16 -2.07
CA LYS A 332 21.14 -38.66 -3.26
C LYS A 332 22.31 -37.72 -2.88
N LEU A 333 22.11 -36.86 -1.87
CA LEU A 333 23.16 -35.95 -1.40
C LEU A 333 24.36 -36.70 -0.81
N GLY A 334 24.13 -37.84 -0.16
CA GLY A 334 25.18 -38.71 0.37
C GLY A 334 26.13 -39.31 -0.68
N GLU A 335 25.77 -39.30 -1.96
CA GLU A 335 26.64 -39.74 -3.06
C GLU A 335 27.69 -38.67 -3.43
N TRP A 336 27.43 -37.40 -3.10
CA TRP A 336 28.23 -36.25 -3.51
C TRP A 336 28.92 -35.52 -2.35
N LEU A 337 28.29 -35.52 -1.17
CA LEU A 337 28.76 -34.81 0.01
C LEU A 337 29.43 -35.78 1.01
N PRO A 338 30.42 -35.32 1.78
CA PRO A 338 31.13 -36.18 2.73
C PRO A 338 30.25 -36.58 3.91
N ASP A 339 30.57 -37.72 4.55
CA ASP A 339 29.81 -38.29 5.68
C ASP A 339 29.60 -37.34 6.88
N PHE A 340 30.44 -36.32 7.03
CA PHE A 340 30.34 -35.33 8.10
C PHE A 340 29.46 -34.12 7.74
N ALA A 341 28.97 -34.03 6.50
CA ALA A 341 28.06 -32.96 6.09
C ALA A 341 26.72 -33.09 6.79
N SER A 342 26.16 -31.96 7.23
CA SER A 342 24.83 -31.93 7.84
C SER A 342 23.78 -31.78 6.74
N PHE A 343 22.98 -32.82 6.51
CA PHE A 343 21.85 -32.76 5.59
C PHE A 343 20.65 -32.09 6.27
N SER A 344 20.61 -30.77 6.16
CA SER A 344 19.52 -29.91 6.63
C SER A 344 19.07 -28.93 5.56
N ASN A 345 17.94 -28.25 5.80
CA ASN A 345 17.56 -27.05 5.06
C ASN A 345 17.57 -25.88 6.06
N PRO A 346 18.49 -24.91 5.95
CA PRO A 346 19.47 -24.70 4.88
C PRO A 346 20.53 -25.81 4.72
N LEU A 347 20.91 -26.09 3.46
CA LEU A 347 21.95 -27.04 3.11
C LEU A 347 23.30 -26.31 2.99
N ASP A 348 24.18 -26.58 3.96
CA ASP A 348 25.60 -26.27 3.84
C ASP A 348 26.26 -27.35 2.97
N TYR A 349 26.47 -27.05 1.68
CA TYR A 349 27.07 -27.99 0.74
C TYR A 349 28.58 -28.17 0.93
N ASN A 350 29.15 -27.49 1.93
CA ASN A 350 30.55 -27.55 2.35
C ASN A 350 31.53 -27.05 1.28
N THR A 351 32.72 -26.63 1.73
CA THR A 351 33.78 -26.20 0.82
C THR A 351 34.42 -27.36 0.04
N SER A 352 34.15 -28.61 0.39
CA SER A 352 34.75 -29.80 -0.24
C SER A 352 34.44 -29.98 -1.73
N ILE A 353 33.24 -29.59 -2.18
CA ILE A 353 32.85 -29.61 -3.59
C ILE A 353 32.98 -28.23 -4.24
N TRP A 354 33.42 -27.21 -3.50
CA TRP A 354 33.46 -25.84 -3.97
C TRP A 354 34.50 -25.68 -5.09
N GLY A 355 34.08 -25.12 -6.22
CA GLY A 355 34.89 -25.06 -7.44
C GLY A 355 34.78 -26.28 -8.35
N ASN A 356 34.00 -27.30 -7.99
CA ASN A 356 33.65 -28.43 -8.86
C ASN A 356 32.26 -28.23 -9.48
N LEU A 357 32.22 -27.85 -10.77
CA LEU A 357 31.00 -27.54 -11.51
C LEU A 357 30.01 -28.72 -11.55
N GLU A 358 30.48 -29.93 -11.80
CA GLU A 358 29.62 -31.11 -11.91
C GLU A 358 28.96 -31.43 -10.57
N ALA A 359 29.78 -31.53 -9.51
CA ALA A 359 29.28 -31.85 -8.17
C ALA A 359 28.33 -30.77 -7.62
N CYS A 360 28.65 -29.49 -7.79
CA CYS A 360 27.77 -28.41 -7.37
C CYS A 360 26.45 -28.40 -8.17
N THR A 361 26.49 -28.66 -9.49
CA THR A 361 25.28 -28.70 -10.32
C THR A 361 24.33 -29.80 -9.85
N GLU A 362 24.85 -31.01 -9.59
CA GLU A 362 24.04 -32.13 -9.11
C GLU A 362 23.46 -31.87 -7.71
N VAL A 363 24.27 -31.38 -6.76
CA VAL A 363 23.79 -31.04 -5.41
C VAL A 363 22.72 -29.95 -5.44
N PHE A 364 22.90 -28.92 -6.26
CA PHE A 364 21.92 -27.83 -6.38
C PHE A 364 20.64 -28.33 -7.06
N GLY A 365 20.75 -29.20 -8.07
CA GLY A 365 19.63 -29.88 -8.71
C GLY A 365 18.81 -30.71 -7.72
N ILE A 366 19.45 -31.53 -6.88
CA ILE A 366 18.77 -32.32 -5.84
C ILE A 366 17.99 -31.44 -4.86
N MET A 367 18.53 -30.27 -4.51
CA MET A 367 17.77 -29.29 -3.72
C MET A 367 16.58 -28.74 -4.48
N MET A 368 16.73 -28.34 -5.75
CA MET A 368 15.62 -27.81 -6.57
C MET A 368 14.51 -28.83 -6.87
N GLU A 369 14.84 -30.13 -6.93
CA GLU A 369 13.89 -31.24 -7.02
C GLU A 369 12.98 -31.37 -5.79
N GLY A 370 13.41 -30.82 -4.65
CA GLY A 370 12.64 -30.81 -3.42
C GLY A 370 11.28 -30.12 -3.56
N ASP A 371 10.40 -30.39 -2.60
CA ASP A 371 9.10 -29.75 -2.47
C ASP A 371 9.23 -28.33 -1.90
N TYR A 372 9.96 -27.49 -2.64
CA TYR A 372 10.18 -26.07 -2.40
C TYR A 372 9.54 -25.26 -3.52
N ASP A 373 9.00 -24.11 -3.16
CA ASP A 373 8.44 -23.09 -4.05
C ASP A 373 9.53 -22.15 -4.57
N VAL A 374 10.58 -21.93 -3.78
CA VAL A 374 11.69 -21.03 -4.08
C VAL A 374 13.02 -21.68 -3.70
N THR A 375 14.03 -21.51 -4.55
CA THR A 375 15.42 -21.88 -4.22
C THR A 375 16.29 -20.65 -4.05
N VAL A 376 17.01 -20.57 -2.92
CA VAL A 376 17.91 -19.47 -2.59
C VAL A 376 19.34 -19.99 -2.44
N LEU A 377 20.29 -19.33 -3.10
CA LEU A 377 21.72 -19.51 -2.85
C LEU A 377 22.27 -18.30 -2.09
N ALA A 378 22.87 -18.52 -0.92
CA ALA A 378 23.65 -17.50 -0.22
C ALA A 378 25.06 -17.43 -0.81
N LEU A 379 25.50 -16.28 -1.29
CA LEU A 379 26.83 -16.15 -1.89
C LEU A 379 27.39 -14.71 -1.82
N ASP A 380 28.48 -14.52 -1.09
CA ASP A 380 29.26 -13.29 -1.06
C ASP A 380 30.62 -13.48 -1.75
N PHE A 381 30.87 -12.74 -2.83
CA PHE A 381 32.14 -12.76 -3.57
C PHE A 381 33.25 -12.02 -2.81
N PRO A 382 34.53 -12.38 -3.07
CA PRO A 382 35.64 -11.54 -2.65
C PRO A 382 35.55 -10.15 -3.31
N LYS A 383 36.18 -9.17 -2.67
CA LYS A 383 36.28 -7.81 -3.22
C LYS A 383 36.89 -7.84 -4.62
N GLN A 384 36.19 -7.21 -5.56
CA GLN A 384 36.62 -7.08 -6.95
C GLN A 384 38.05 -6.51 -7.07
N GLY A 385 38.83 -7.09 -7.98
CA GLY A 385 40.22 -6.70 -8.24
C GLY A 385 41.27 -7.23 -7.24
N ILE A 386 40.87 -8.08 -6.29
CA ILE A 386 41.79 -8.72 -5.33
C ILE A 386 41.55 -10.23 -5.32
N GLY A 387 42.62 -11.02 -5.52
CA GLY A 387 42.53 -12.48 -5.49
C GLY A 387 41.82 -13.08 -6.71
N ASN A 388 41.46 -14.35 -6.60
CA ASN A 388 40.69 -15.11 -7.58
C ASN A 388 39.28 -15.36 -7.01
N ASP A 389 38.26 -15.37 -7.87
CA ASP A 389 36.86 -15.63 -7.51
C ASP A 389 36.29 -16.89 -8.19
N TYR A 390 37.16 -17.76 -8.73
CA TYR A 390 36.82 -18.97 -9.48
C TYR A 390 35.73 -19.82 -8.81
N GLU A 391 35.86 -20.14 -7.53
CA GLU A 391 34.93 -21.00 -6.81
C GLU A 391 33.52 -20.38 -6.71
N TRP A 392 33.42 -19.04 -6.62
CA TRP A 392 32.16 -18.31 -6.63
C TRP A 392 31.56 -18.25 -8.03
N GLN A 393 32.40 -18.07 -9.06
CA GLN A 393 31.95 -18.12 -10.45
C GLN A 393 31.38 -19.51 -10.77
N VAL A 394 32.04 -20.59 -10.32
CA VAL A 394 31.56 -21.97 -10.46
C VAL A 394 30.23 -22.18 -9.71
N ALA A 395 30.06 -21.65 -8.51
CA ALA A 395 28.80 -21.75 -7.78
C ALA A 395 27.64 -21.10 -8.57
N VAL A 396 27.87 -19.92 -9.15
CA VAL A 396 26.89 -19.26 -10.03
C VAL A 396 26.59 -20.10 -11.28
N ASP A 397 27.62 -20.62 -11.95
CA ASP A 397 27.44 -21.44 -13.15
C ASP A 397 26.71 -22.76 -12.85
N SER A 398 26.98 -23.36 -11.69
CA SER A 398 26.31 -24.57 -11.23
C SER A 398 24.83 -24.31 -10.93
N LEU A 399 24.51 -23.16 -10.31
CA LEU A 399 23.13 -22.77 -10.04
C LEU A 399 22.37 -22.52 -11.34
N ILE A 400 22.98 -21.83 -12.29
CA ILE A 400 22.40 -21.59 -13.62
C ILE A 400 22.12 -22.91 -14.34
N ALA A 401 23.08 -23.84 -14.31
CA ALA A 401 22.93 -25.16 -14.94
C ALA A 401 21.83 -26.00 -14.27
N ALA A 402 21.75 -26.01 -12.93
CA ALA A 402 20.69 -26.69 -12.20
C ALA A 402 19.31 -26.08 -12.46
N HIS A 403 19.21 -24.75 -12.44
CA HIS A 403 17.96 -24.01 -12.67
C HIS A 403 17.39 -24.26 -14.07
N ALA A 404 18.24 -24.40 -15.09
CA ALA A 404 17.81 -24.70 -16.46
C ALA A 404 17.03 -26.04 -16.56
N ASN A 405 17.30 -26.99 -15.67
CA ASN A 405 16.59 -28.28 -15.60
C ASN A 405 15.38 -28.26 -14.64
N HIS A 406 15.34 -27.28 -13.72
CA HIS A 406 14.31 -27.15 -12.69
C HIS A 406 13.80 -25.70 -12.60
N PRO A 407 13.07 -25.21 -13.62
CA PRO A 407 12.60 -23.83 -13.64
C PRO A 407 11.55 -23.61 -12.54
N LYS A 408 11.96 -22.91 -11.48
CA LYS A 408 11.16 -22.39 -10.37
C LYS A 408 11.70 -21.02 -9.96
N THR A 409 10.99 -20.25 -9.14
CA THR A 409 11.54 -19.01 -8.58
C THR A 409 12.89 -19.27 -7.92
N CYS A 410 13.94 -18.59 -8.37
CA CYS A 410 15.29 -18.78 -7.87
C CYS A 410 15.98 -17.43 -7.65
N ALA A 411 16.73 -17.32 -6.54
CA ALA A 411 17.49 -16.14 -6.20
C ALA A 411 18.87 -16.47 -5.66
N VAL A 412 19.83 -15.58 -5.91
CA VAL A 412 21.10 -15.52 -5.16
C VAL A 412 21.02 -14.33 -4.23
N ILE A 413 21.36 -14.49 -2.96
CA ILE A 413 21.37 -13.41 -1.96
C ILE A 413 22.80 -13.23 -1.44
N SER A 414 23.34 -12.02 -1.56
CA SER A 414 24.58 -11.63 -0.86
C SER A 414 24.26 -11.03 0.50
N ASN A 415 25.06 -11.32 1.53
CA ASN A 415 24.88 -10.67 2.82
C ASN A 415 25.19 -9.18 2.73
N LEU A 416 26.30 -8.84 2.08
CA LEU A 416 26.71 -7.45 1.83
C LEU A 416 26.38 -7.06 0.39
N SER A 417 25.84 -5.86 0.20
CA SER A 417 25.29 -5.43 -1.10
C SER A 417 26.36 -5.32 -2.19
N GLU A 418 27.59 -4.98 -1.81
CA GLU A 418 28.73 -4.75 -2.69
C GLU A 418 29.49 -6.02 -3.07
N LEU A 419 29.19 -7.15 -2.41
CA LEU A 419 29.88 -8.42 -2.62
C LEU A 419 29.22 -9.32 -3.67
N MET A 420 28.37 -8.76 -4.54
CA MET A 420 27.89 -9.46 -5.73
C MET A 420 28.27 -8.67 -6.98
N PRO A 421 29.27 -9.12 -7.76
CA PRO A 421 29.83 -8.34 -8.84
C PRO A 421 28.92 -8.32 -10.07
N GLU A 422 29.01 -7.25 -10.84
CA GLU A 422 28.12 -7.00 -11.98
C GLU A 422 28.13 -8.14 -13.01
N ASN A 423 29.28 -8.74 -13.29
CA ASN A 423 29.38 -9.85 -14.23
C ASN A 423 28.57 -11.08 -13.76
N ALA A 424 28.58 -11.39 -12.46
CA ALA A 424 27.78 -12.47 -11.90
C ALA A 424 26.28 -12.13 -11.96
N ARG A 425 25.91 -10.89 -11.57
CA ARG A 425 24.52 -10.43 -11.60
C ARG A 425 23.92 -10.52 -13.01
N GLN A 426 24.63 -10.06 -14.02
CA GLN A 426 24.15 -10.09 -15.41
C GLN A 426 23.95 -11.51 -15.95
N ARG A 427 24.82 -12.46 -15.57
CA ARG A 427 24.63 -13.88 -15.92
C ARG A 427 23.39 -14.48 -15.24
N LEU A 428 23.17 -14.17 -13.97
CA LEU A 428 21.99 -14.60 -13.21
C LEU A 428 20.70 -14.03 -13.81
N VAL A 429 20.66 -12.72 -14.10
CA VAL A 429 19.53 -12.05 -14.78
C VAL A 429 19.21 -12.73 -16.11
N LYS A 430 20.22 -13.01 -16.93
CA LYS A 430 20.05 -13.69 -18.22
C LYS A 430 19.49 -15.12 -18.07
N ALA A 431 19.73 -15.76 -16.94
CA ALA A 431 19.23 -17.09 -16.61
C ALA A 431 17.84 -17.08 -15.92
N GLY A 432 17.24 -15.91 -15.67
CA GLY A 432 15.96 -15.79 -14.94
C GLY A 432 16.08 -15.92 -13.42
N ILE A 433 17.31 -15.86 -12.89
CA ILE A 433 17.59 -15.96 -11.45
C ILE A 433 17.80 -14.55 -10.89
N ALA A 434 17.14 -14.19 -9.80
CA ALA A 434 17.25 -12.86 -9.20
C ALA A 434 18.56 -12.70 -8.39
N PRO A 435 19.49 -11.80 -8.79
CA PRO A 435 20.69 -11.51 -7.99
C PRO A 435 20.37 -10.45 -6.92
N LEU A 436 19.89 -10.87 -5.76
CA LEU A 436 19.49 -9.98 -4.68
C LEU A 436 20.68 -9.53 -3.84
N GLN A 437 20.75 -8.23 -3.57
CA GLN A 437 21.85 -7.61 -2.85
C GLN A 437 21.39 -7.12 -1.48
N SER A 438 22.09 -7.54 -0.41
CA SER A 438 21.69 -7.43 1.00
C SER A 438 20.80 -8.58 1.45
N LEU A 439 21.21 -9.27 2.52
CA LEU A 439 20.40 -10.31 3.15
C LEU A 439 19.02 -9.76 3.55
N LYS A 440 19.03 -8.60 4.22
CA LYS A 440 17.82 -7.96 4.72
C LYS A 440 16.88 -7.60 3.57
N ASP A 441 17.38 -6.89 2.55
CA ASP A 441 16.53 -6.38 1.48
C ASP A 441 16.06 -7.52 0.56
N GLY A 442 16.94 -8.50 0.30
CA GLY A 442 16.64 -9.65 -0.54
C GLY A 442 15.59 -10.59 0.06
N VAL A 443 15.72 -10.95 1.34
CA VAL A 443 14.71 -11.77 2.02
C VAL A 443 13.38 -11.03 2.13
N ALA A 444 13.41 -9.72 2.39
CA ALA A 444 12.21 -8.91 2.46
C ALA A 444 11.50 -8.79 1.08
N ALA A 445 12.26 -8.68 -0.01
CA ALA A 445 11.72 -8.70 -1.38
C ALA A 445 11.07 -10.05 -1.71
N LEU A 446 11.72 -11.16 -1.33
CA LEU A 446 11.20 -12.50 -1.52
C LEU A 446 9.89 -12.73 -0.76
N ALA A 447 9.84 -12.37 0.52
CA ALA A 447 8.64 -12.51 1.34
C ALA A 447 7.45 -11.74 0.76
N ARG A 448 7.69 -10.56 0.20
CA ARG A 448 6.64 -9.76 -0.47
C ARG A 448 6.14 -10.44 -1.73
N LEU A 449 7.02 -11.03 -2.54
CA LEU A 449 6.61 -11.74 -3.75
C LEU A 449 5.74 -12.97 -3.43
N VAL A 450 6.06 -13.69 -2.35
CA VAL A 450 5.22 -14.80 -1.85
C VAL A 450 3.83 -14.29 -1.45
N ARG A 451 3.76 -13.23 -0.63
CA ARG A 451 2.48 -12.62 -0.22
C ARG A 451 1.67 -12.09 -1.39
N TYR A 452 2.32 -11.50 -2.39
CA TYR A 452 1.68 -11.07 -3.64
C TYR A 452 1.01 -12.25 -4.34
N GLY A 453 1.74 -13.37 -4.50
CA GLY A 453 1.21 -14.57 -5.14
C GLY A 453 0.00 -15.13 -4.40
N GLU A 454 0.03 -15.15 -3.07
CA GLU A 454 -1.11 -15.54 -2.24
C GLU A 454 -2.30 -14.60 -2.42
N ARG A 455 -2.09 -13.29 -2.28
CA ARG A 455 -3.17 -12.30 -2.39
C ARG A 455 -3.80 -12.32 -3.77
N ARG A 456 -3.01 -12.43 -4.83
CA ARG A 456 -3.52 -12.54 -6.20
C ARG A 456 -4.41 -13.77 -6.38
N ARG A 457 -4.02 -14.93 -5.83
CA ARG A 457 -4.86 -16.14 -5.86
C ARG A 457 -6.16 -15.96 -5.08
N GLN A 458 -6.11 -15.31 -3.93
CA GLN A 458 -7.31 -14.99 -3.14
C GLN A 458 -8.27 -14.11 -3.93
N VAL A 459 -7.78 -13.01 -4.51
CA VAL A 459 -8.62 -12.08 -5.30
C VAL A 459 -9.16 -12.73 -6.56
N ALA A 460 -8.35 -13.52 -7.27
CA ALA A 460 -8.80 -14.26 -8.45
C ALA A 460 -9.85 -15.35 -8.12
N ALA A 461 -9.93 -15.79 -6.86
CA ALA A 461 -10.93 -16.75 -6.39
C ALA A 461 -12.21 -16.07 -5.85
N MET A 462 -12.26 -14.74 -5.77
CA MET A 462 -13.46 -14.00 -5.36
C MET A 462 -14.49 -14.00 -6.50
N ASP A 463 -15.77 -14.16 -6.15
CA ASP A 463 -16.87 -14.06 -7.13
C ASP A 463 -17.02 -12.65 -7.70
N ASP A 464 -16.73 -11.62 -6.88
CA ASP A 464 -16.82 -10.22 -7.24
C ASP A 464 -15.66 -9.42 -6.63
N SER A 465 -14.66 -9.12 -7.46
CA SER A 465 -13.51 -8.29 -7.07
C SER A 465 -13.83 -6.80 -7.04
N GLU A 466 -14.98 -6.34 -7.56
CA GLU A 466 -15.42 -4.95 -7.43
C GLU A 466 -15.71 -4.58 -5.97
N GLN A 467 -15.99 -5.57 -5.13
CA GLN A 467 -16.05 -5.39 -3.68
C GLN A 467 -14.74 -4.87 -3.08
N LEU A 468 -13.62 -4.91 -3.81
CA LEU A 468 -12.35 -4.35 -3.37
C LEU A 468 -12.18 -2.87 -3.75
N LEU A 469 -12.99 -2.35 -4.68
CA LEU A 469 -12.91 -0.96 -5.12
C LEU A 469 -13.25 -0.01 -3.98
N LEU A 470 -12.36 0.95 -3.74
CA LEU A 470 -12.57 1.99 -2.75
C LEU A 470 -13.46 3.07 -3.35
N ARG A 471 -14.36 3.61 -2.53
CA ARG A 471 -15.17 4.78 -2.91
C ARG A 471 -14.40 6.05 -2.55
N GLY A 472 -14.41 7.02 -3.46
CA GLY A 472 -13.80 8.32 -3.20
C GLY A 472 -14.45 9.05 -2.01
N PRO A 473 -13.70 9.96 -1.36
CA PRO A 473 -14.27 10.83 -0.35
C PRO A 473 -15.30 11.77 -1.00
N LEU A 474 -16.42 11.98 -0.31
CA LEU A 474 -17.36 13.05 -0.64
C LEU A 474 -17.22 14.16 0.40
N LEU A 475 -17.14 15.40 -0.09
CA LEU A 475 -17.27 16.58 0.75
C LEU A 475 -18.70 16.61 1.26
N VAL A 476 -18.86 16.31 2.54
CA VAL A 476 -20.15 16.43 3.20
C VAL A 476 -20.21 17.84 3.79
N GLU A 477 -21.15 18.65 3.31
CA GLU A 477 -21.47 19.97 3.83
C GLU A 477 -22.59 19.88 4.87
N GLY A 478 -22.62 20.77 5.85
CA GLY A 478 -23.69 20.81 6.86
C GLY A 478 -23.19 20.75 8.30
N GLU A 479 -24.09 20.96 9.26
CA GLU A 479 -23.78 20.92 10.69
C GLU A 479 -23.75 19.47 11.19
N SER A 480 -22.71 19.11 11.96
CA SER A 480 -22.63 17.79 12.60
C SER A 480 -23.60 17.72 13.77
N LYS A 481 -24.51 16.74 13.74
CA LYS A 481 -25.48 16.46 14.79
C LYS A 481 -25.21 15.09 15.42
N MET A 482 -25.12 15.08 16.75
CA MET A 482 -25.02 13.85 17.54
C MET A 482 -26.41 13.28 17.80
N LEU A 483 -26.60 11.99 17.53
CA LEU A 483 -27.80 11.26 17.94
C LEU A 483 -27.69 10.87 19.42
N ASP A 484 -28.82 10.79 20.11
CA ASP A 484 -28.84 10.20 21.46
C ASP A 484 -28.59 8.68 21.41
N GLU A 485 -28.22 8.10 22.55
CA GLU A 485 -27.90 6.66 22.69
C GLU A 485 -29.02 5.76 22.16
N TRP A 486 -30.29 6.11 22.45
CA TRP A 486 -31.42 5.30 22.03
C TRP A 486 -31.61 5.36 20.52
N ALA A 487 -31.61 6.55 19.94
CA ALA A 487 -31.71 6.76 18.51
C ALA A 487 -30.56 6.07 17.75
N SER A 488 -29.34 6.19 18.26
CA SER A 488 -28.15 5.53 17.70
C SER A 488 -28.33 4.02 17.66
N LYS A 489 -28.70 3.41 18.79
CA LYS A 489 -28.99 1.97 18.90
C LYS A 489 -30.11 1.50 17.99
N GLN A 490 -31.23 2.22 17.98
CA GLN A 490 -32.34 1.88 17.10
C GLN A 490 -31.93 1.95 15.63
N LEU A 491 -31.10 2.91 15.24
CA LEU A 491 -30.66 3.02 13.85
C LEU A 491 -29.82 1.81 13.42
N VAL A 492 -28.78 1.44 14.19
CA VAL A 492 -27.90 0.31 13.85
C VAL A 492 -28.55 -1.05 14.02
N SER A 493 -29.59 -1.19 14.85
CA SER A 493 -30.31 -2.46 14.99
C SER A 493 -31.11 -2.84 13.74
N HIS A 494 -31.53 -1.87 12.91
CA HIS A 494 -32.16 -2.15 11.61
C HIS A 494 -31.20 -2.85 10.64
N TYR A 495 -29.89 -2.70 10.84
CA TYR A 495 -28.84 -3.37 10.07
C TYR A 495 -28.43 -4.73 10.67
N GLY A 496 -29.10 -5.18 11.73
CA GLY A 496 -28.85 -6.49 12.34
C GLY A 496 -27.92 -6.49 13.56
N LEU A 497 -27.49 -5.31 14.03
CA LEU A 497 -26.68 -5.23 15.24
C LEU A 497 -27.50 -5.64 16.48
N GLN A 498 -27.03 -6.64 17.23
CA GLN A 498 -27.73 -7.11 18.43
C GLN A 498 -27.58 -6.14 19.60
N LEU A 499 -28.70 -5.79 20.21
CA LEU A 499 -28.78 -4.92 21.38
C LEU A 499 -29.19 -5.72 22.64
N PRO A 500 -28.96 -5.20 23.86
CA PRO A 500 -29.35 -5.88 25.10
C PRO A 500 -30.86 -6.15 25.23
N GLY A 501 -31.72 -5.37 24.55
CA GLY A 501 -33.18 -5.50 24.64
C GLY A 501 -33.78 -4.64 25.75
N GLY A 502 -33.55 -3.32 25.70
CA GLY A 502 -34.00 -2.36 26.71
C GLY A 502 -35.19 -1.49 26.33
N ARG A 503 -35.60 -0.62 27.26
CA ARG A 503 -36.66 0.39 27.09
C ARG A 503 -36.13 1.78 27.44
N CYS A 504 -36.43 2.77 26.60
CA CYS A 504 -36.16 4.18 26.89
C CYS A 504 -37.43 4.87 27.37
N VAL A 505 -37.41 5.40 28.58
CA VAL A 505 -38.58 5.97 29.26
C VAL A 505 -38.26 7.27 29.98
N ASN A 506 -39.30 7.99 30.40
CA ASN A 506 -39.16 9.17 31.25
C ASN A 506 -38.94 8.74 32.71
N LYS A 507 -38.49 9.68 33.56
CA LYS A 507 -38.20 9.45 34.99
C LYS A 507 -39.30 8.69 35.74
N ALA A 508 -40.56 8.99 35.46
CA ALA A 508 -41.72 8.42 36.16
C ALA A 508 -41.88 6.90 35.94
N ASP A 509 -41.46 6.40 34.79
CA ASP A 509 -41.76 5.04 34.33
C ASP A 509 -40.56 4.09 34.47
N VAL A 510 -39.46 4.56 35.08
CA VAL A 510 -38.18 3.83 35.14
C VAL A 510 -38.27 2.51 35.91
N VAL A 511 -38.99 2.49 37.03
CA VAL A 511 -39.15 1.28 37.85
C VAL A 511 -40.00 0.24 37.12
N GLU A 512 -41.11 0.68 36.52
CA GLU A 512 -41.98 -0.20 35.72
C GLU A 512 -41.22 -0.81 34.53
N ALA A 513 -40.46 0.00 33.80
CA ALA A 513 -39.61 -0.48 32.72
C ALA A 513 -38.55 -1.50 33.20
N ALA A 514 -38.00 -1.32 34.40
CA ALA A 514 -37.04 -2.26 34.98
C ALA A 514 -37.69 -3.60 35.39
N ASP A 515 -38.90 -3.55 35.95
CA ASP A 515 -39.67 -4.75 36.30
C ASP A 515 -40.02 -5.58 35.06
N GLU A 516 -40.35 -4.91 33.94
CA GLU A 516 -40.63 -5.58 32.66
C GLU A 516 -39.38 -6.16 31.98
N VAL A 517 -38.25 -5.45 32.03
CA VAL A 517 -36.98 -5.91 31.44
C VAL A 517 -36.39 -7.08 32.23
N GLY A 518 -36.49 -7.04 33.57
CA GLY A 518 -36.01 -8.08 34.47
C GLY A 518 -34.60 -7.86 34.98
N TYR A 519 -34.40 -8.15 36.27
CA TYR A 519 -33.15 -7.88 37.00
C TYR A 519 -32.07 -8.98 36.83
N PRO A 520 -30.76 -8.63 36.93
CA PRO A 520 -30.23 -7.28 37.15
C PRO A 520 -30.25 -6.41 35.89
N VAL A 521 -30.54 -5.12 36.07
CA VAL A 521 -30.57 -4.13 34.99
C VAL A 521 -29.42 -3.13 35.08
N VAL A 522 -29.16 -2.49 33.95
CA VAL A 522 -28.33 -1.31 33.78
C VAL A 522 -29.24 -0.13 33.46
N MET A 523 -28.99 1.02 34.09
CA MET A 523 -29.67 2.28 33.79
C MET A 523 -28.68 3.28 33.22
N LYS A 524 -29.05 3.92 32.10
CA LYS A 524 -28.24 4.94 31.41
C LYS A 524 -29.06 6.21 31.17
N GLY A 525 -28.43 7.37 31.32
CA GLY A 525 -29.01 8.64 30.89
C GLY A 525 -28.96 8.78 29.36
N VAL A 526 -30.02 9.31 28.76
CA VAL A 526 -30.16 9.49 27.31
C VAL A 526 -30.40 10.95 26.98
N SER A 527 -29.46 11.54 26.24
CA SER A 527 -29.56 12.89 25.67
C SER A 527 -28.61 13.03 24.47
N ASP A 528 -29.00 13.82 23.48
CA ASP A 528 -28.18 14.24 22.33
C ASP A 528 -27.06 15.22 22.70
N ARG A 529 -27.01 15.66 23.98
CA ARG A 529 -25.95 16.50 24.55
C ARG A 529 -24.98 15.72 25.44
N LEU A 530 -25.13 14.40 25.55
CA LEU A 530 -24.39 13.55 26.49
C LEU A 530 -23.48 12.54 25.75
N ALA A 531 -22.25 12.96 25.43
CA ALA A 531 -21.26 12.10 24.76
C ALA A 531 -20.58 11.11 25.73
N HIS A 532 -19.98 11.60 26.82
CA HIS A 532 -19.22 10.79 27.80
C HIS A 532 -20.06 10.43 29.04
N LYS A 533 -20.91 9.41 28.89
CA LYS A 533 -21.92 9.00 29.89
C LYS A 533 -21.30 8.61 31.26
N THR A 534 -20.23 7.83 31.25
CA THR A 534 -19.59 7.34 32.49
C THR A 534 -19.00 8.49 33.32
N GLU A 535 -18.35 9.44 32.67
CA GLU A 535 -17.74 10.62 33.30
C GLU A 535 -18.80 11.58 33.87
N ALA A 536 -19.95 11.68 33.18
CA ALA A 536 -21.12 12.41 33.66
C ALA A 536 -21.86 11.71 34.81
N GLY A 537 -21.45 10.49 35.20
CA GLY A 537 -22.13 9.66 36.20
C GLY A 537 -23.50 9.17 35.73
N ALA A 538 -23.72 9.10 34.41
CA ALA A 538 -24.97 8.76 33.75
C ALA A 538 -25.10 7.27 33.42
N VAL A 539 -24.34 6.40 34.10
CA VAL A 539 -24.45 4.94 33.99
C VAL A 539 -24.46 4.34 35.39
N MET A 540 -25.46 3.52 35.69
CA MET A 540 -25.60 2.77 36.93
C MET A 540 -25.75 1.28 36.59
N LEU A 541 -24.78 0.47 37.04
CA LEU A 541 -24.70 -0.95 36.72
C LEU A 541 -25.24 -1.82 37.87
N ASN A 542 -25.63 -3.06 37.55
CA ASN A 542 -25.94 -4.11 38.52
C ASN A 542 -27.05 -3.75 39.51
N LEU A 543 -28.13 -3.14 39.01
CA LEU A 543 -29.32 -2.83 39.80
C LEU A 543 -30.16 -4.10 39.92
N LYS A 544 -30.31 -4.63 41.14
CA LYS A 544 -30.83 -5.99 41.36
C LYS A 544 -32.32 -6.07 41.69
N ASP A 545 -32.95 -4.94 41.96
CA ASP A 545 -34.36 -4.84 42.34
C ASP A 545 -34.89 -3.41 42.15
N GLY A 546 -36.20 -3.23 42.25
CA GLY A 546 -36.87 -1.94 42.07
C GLY A 546 -36.49 -0.86 43.08
N SER A 547 -36.07 -1.25 44.29
CA SER A 547 -35.60 -0.29 45.31
C SER A 547 -34.25 0.31 44.92
N ALA A 548 -33.34 -0.53 44.42
CA ALA A 548 -32.06 -0.10 43.87
C ALA A 548 -32.26 0.82 42.65
N VAL A 549 -33.21 0.50 41.76
CA VAL A 549 -33.55 1.34 40.61
C VAL A 549 -34.14 2.69 41.04
N ALA A 550 -35.12 2.69 41.94
CA ALA A 550 -35.73 3.92 42.45
C ALA A 550 -34.71 4.85 43.12
N SER A 551 -33.75 4.28 43.86
CA SER A 551 -32.66 5.06 44.45
C SER A 551 -31.72 5.61 43.39
N ALA A 552 -31.37 4.79 42.39
CA ALA A 552 -30.45 5.17 41.33
C ALA A 552 -31.04 6.28 40.43
N VAL A 553 -32.35 6.26 40.14
CA VAL A 553 -32.97 7.27 39.24
C VAL A 553 -32.96 8.66 39.87
N GLU A 554 -33.20 8.77 41.19
CA GLU A 554 -33.12 10.06 41.89
C GLU A 554 -31.69 10.62 41.88
N VAL A 555 -30.70 9.75 42.14
CA VAL A 555 -29.28 10.16 42.11
C VAL A 555 -28.86 10.61 40.71
N MET A 556 -29.20 9.84 39.67
CA MET A 556 -28.81 10.17 38.30
C MET A 556 -29.54 11.40 37.78
N ALA A 557 -30.86 11.53 38.02
CA ALA A 557 -31.64 12.69 37.61
C ALA A 557 -31.11 13.99 38.23
N GLY A 558 -30.73 13.97 39.51
CA GLY A 558 -30.11 15.12 40.18
C GLY A 558 -28.82 15.56 39.50
N ARG A 559 -27.91 14.61 39.24
CA ARG A 559 -26.63 14.88 38.55
C ARG A 559 -26.81 15.43 37.14
N LEU A 560 -27.74 14.86 36.37
CA LEU A 560 -28.03 15.31 35.01
C LEU A 560 -28.65 16.71 35.01
N ALA A 561 -29.54 17.01 35.96
CA ALA A 561 -30.10 18.35 36.11
C ALA A 561 -29.04 19.41 36.45
N GLU A 562 -28.07 19.09 37.32
CA GLU A 562 -26.92 19.97 37.63
C GLU A 562 -26.05 20.28 36.40
N GLN A 563 -26.04 19.38 35.41
CA GLN A 563 -25.33 19.55 34.15
C GLN A 563 -26.20 20.19 33.04
N GLY A 564 -27.41 20.67 33.37
CA GLY A 564 -28.32 21.29 32.40
C GLY A 564 -29.10 20.32 31.51
N LEU A 565 -29.20 19.04 31.94
CA LEU A 565 -29.87 17.93 31.24
C LEU A 565 -31.08 17.41 32.03
N ALA A 566 -31.90 18.32 32.58
CA ALA A 566 -33.09 17.96 33.37
C ALA A 566 -34.18 17.25 32.54
N ASP A 567 -34.12 17.38 31.21
CA ASP A 567 -34.98 16.76 30.20
C ASP A 567 -34.48 15.39 29.72
N ALA A 568 -33.37 14.88 30.26
CA ALA A 568 -32.82 13.58 29.88
C ALA A 568 -33.79 12.43 30.18
N ARG A 569 -33.83 11.46 29.28
CA ARG A 569 -34.57 10.20 29.44
C ARG A 569 -33.67 9.13 30.06
N PHE A 570 -34.25 7.99 30.43
CA PHE A 570 -33.53 6.87 31.03
C PHE A 570 -33.70 5.63 30.16
N LEU A 571 -32.59 5.01 29.79
CA LEU A 571 -32.53 3.72 29.11
C LEU A 571 -32.28 2.61 30.13
N ILE A 572 -33.21 1.67 30.22
CA ILE A 572 -33.10 0.48 31.07
C ILE A 572 -32.84 -0.75 30.20
N GLU A 573 -31.75 -1.45 30.48
CA GLU A 573 -31.28 -2.61 29.72
C GLU A 573 -30.96 -3.78 30.65
N PRO A 574 -31.10 -5.04 30.21
CA PRO A 574 -30.61 -6.18 30.98
C PRO A 574 -29.09 -6.14 31.07
N MET A 575 -28.54 -6.51 32.24
CA MET A 575 -27.10 -6.55 32.43
C MET A 575 -26.50 -7.82 31.79
N ILE A 576 -25.68 -7.65 30.77
CA ILE A 576 -24.92 -8.75 30.17
C ILE A 576 -23.70 -9.05 31.06
N SER A 577 -23.73 -10.20 31.75
CA SER A 577 -22.69 -10.59 32.69
C SER A 577 -21.89 -11.84 32.27
N ASP A 578 -22.30 -12.51 31.20
CA ASP A 578 -21.68 -13.76 30.73
C ASP A 578 -20.66 -13.56 29.61
N PHE A 579 -20.32 -12.32 29.27
CA PHE A 579 -19.35 -12.02 28.21
C PHE A 579 -17.94 -12.55 28.54
N VAL A 580 -17.22 -12.96 27.51
CA VAL A 580 -15.85 -13.49 27.60
C VAL A 580 -14.78 -12.47 27.22
N GLY A 581 -15.17 -11.43 26.50
CA GLY A 581 -14.34 -10.31 26.10
C GLY A 581 -15.17 -9.13 25.61
N GLU A 582 -14.51 -7.99 25.46
CA GLU A 582 -15.09 -6.76 24.96
C GLU A 582 -14.29 -6.30 23.73
N LEU A 583 -14.98 -5.75 22.75
CA LEU A 583 -14.41 -5.15 21.54
C LEU A 583 -14.97 -3.73 21.38
N ILE A 584 -14.33 -2.95 20.52
CA ILE A 584 -14.83 -1.65 20.06
C ILE A 584 -14.97 -1.75 18.54
N ILE A 585 -16.09 -1.23 18.02
CA ILE A 585 -16.25 -1.02 16.58
C ILE A 585 -16.52 0.47 16.36
N GLY A 586 -15.65 1.13 15.62
CA GLY A 586 -15.78 2.53 15.26
C GLY A 586 -15.89 2.73 13.75
N LEU A 587 -16.58 3.78 13.34
CA LEU A 587 -16.46 4.36 12.00
C LEU A 587 -15.96 5.79 12.13
N LYS A 588 -15.05 6.18 11.26
CA LYS A 588 -14.57 7.56 11.16
C LYS A 588 -14.47 7.98 9.70
N ARG A 589 -14.91 9.20 9.41
CA ARG A 589 -14.66 9.85 8.12
C ARG A 589 -13.26 10.46 8.06
N ASP A 590 -12.58 10.17 6.98
CA ASP A 590 -11.29 10.68 6.57
C ASP A 590 -11.42 11.45 5.25
N GLU A 591 -10.68 12.55 5.13
CA GLU A 591 -10.76 13.44 3.97
C GLU A 591 -10.19 12.82 2.68
N GLN A 592 -9.28 11.84 2.80
CA GLN A 592 -8.63 11.17 1.66
C GLN A 592 -9.27 9.81 1.35
N PHE A 593 -9.62 9.03 2.37
CA PHE A 593 -10.10 7.64 2.22
C PHE A 593 -11.62 7.47 2.38
N GLY A 594 -12.38 8.52 2.72
CA GLY A 594 -13.81 8.38 2.98
C GLY A 594 -14.07 7.73 4.33
N LEU A 595 -14.87 6.66 4.40
CA LEU A 595 -15.15 5.99 5.68
C LEU A 595 -14.17 4.84 5.96
N ALA A 596 -13.57 4.88 7.15
CA ALA A 596 -12.76 3.80 7.69
C ALA A 596 -13.47 3.15 8.89
N LEU A 597 -13.49 1.81 8.90
CA LEU A 597 -13.96 1.00 10.01
C LEU A 597 -12.78 0.58 10.87
N ILE A 598 -12.89 0.81 12.18
CA ILE A 598 -11.89 0.47 13.17
C ILE A 598 -12.47 -0.62 14.05
N ILE A 599 -11.74 -1.72 14.23
CA ILE A 599 -12.03 -2.69 15.28
C ILE A 599 -10.87 -2.76 16.24
N GLY A 600 -11.16 -2.77 17.54
CA GLY A 600 -10.15 -2.90 18.57
C GLY A 600 -10.59 -3.81 19.69
N THR A 601 -9.64 -4.25 20.50
CA THR A 601 -9.99 -4.78 21.82
C THR A 601 -10.70 -3.69 22.64
N GLY A 602 -11.62 -4.09 23.51
CA GLY A 602 -12.37 -3.21 24.41
C GLY A 602 -11.88 -3.28 25.86
N GLY A 603 -12.43 -2.40 26.70
CA GLY A 603 -12.18 -2.35 28.14
C GLY A 603 -11.09 -1.35 28.58
N ILE A 604 -10.64 -1.44 29.83
CA ILE A 604 -9.73 -0.44 30.43
C ILE A 604 -8.28 -0.49 29.88
N LEU A 605 -7.91 -1.55 29.16
CA LEU A 605 -6.53 -1.77 28.70
C LEU A 605 -6.26 -1.28 27.27
N VAL A 606 -7.28 -0.78 26.56
CA VAL A 606 -7.23 -0.44 25.13
C VAL A 606 -6.15 0.57 24.79
N ASN A 607 -6.12 1.70 25.50
CA ASN A 607 -5.12 2.76 25.31
C ASN A 607 -3.69 2.31 25.64
N LEU A 608 -3.52 1.18 26.34
CA LEU A 608 -2.20 0.67 26.74
C LEU A 608 -1.62 -0.32 25.73
N LEU A 609 -2.46 -1.05 24.99
CA LEU A 609 -2.04 -2.15 24.11
C LEU A 609 -1.90 -1.76 22.64
N ASN A 610 -2.48 -0.63 22.22
CA ASN A 610 -2.58 -0.20 20.82
C ASN A 610 -2.94 -1.38 19.91
N ASP A 611 -4.07 -2.02 20.22
CA ASP A 611 -4.51 -3.27 19.59
C ASP A 611 -5.80 -3.04 18.82
N SER A 612 -5.63 -2.56 17.58
CA SER A 612 -6.70 -2.25 16.65
C SER A 612 -6.32 -2.63 15.22
N ALA A 613 -7.33 -2.91 14.40
CA ALA A 613 -7.23 -3.09 12.97
C ALA A 613 -8.13 -2.07 12.26
N ILE A 614 -7.63 -1.52 11.15
CA ILE A 614 -8.36 -0.60 10.28
C ILE A 614 -8.75 -1.33 9.00
N MET A 615 -9.99 -1.13 8.56
CA MET A 615 -10.51 -1.64 7.31
C MET A 615 -11.17 -0.52 6.52
N LEU A 616 -10.91 -0.51 5.22
CA LEU A 616 -11.55 0.40 4.28
C LEU A 616 -12.78 -0.25 3.66
N LEU A 617 -13.84 0.54 3.48
CA LEU A 617 -15.12 0.08 2.99
C LEU A 617 -15.22 0.14 1.44
N PRO A 618 -16.02 -0.73 0.81
CA PRO A 618 -16.80 -1.84 1.41
C PRO A 618 -15.90 -2.96 1.95
N ILE A 619 -16.41 -3.88 2.78
CA ILE A 619 -15.61 -5.01 3.30
C ILE A 619 -16.29 -6.34 3.06
N THR A 620 -15.52 -7.42 3.04
CA THR A 620 -16.04 -8.79 3.00
C THR A 620 -16.04 -9.42 4.40
N ARG A 621 -16.79 -10.51 4.58
CA ARG A 621 -16.83 -11.25 5.84
C ARG A 621 -15.47 -11.84 6.20
N GLU A 622 -14.71 -12.29 5.19
CA GLU A 622 -13.37 -12.83 5.34
C GLU A 622 -12.39 -11.75 5.81
N ALA A 623 -12.50 -10.52 5.28
CA ALA A 623 -11.71 -9.39 5.74
C ALA A 623 -12.04 -9.03 7.20
N ALA A 624 -13.32 -8.98 7.57
CA ALA A 624 -13.76 -8.76 8.95
C ALA A 624 -13.24 -9.84 9.90
N SER A 625 -13.34 -11.11 9.52
CA SER A 625 -12.81 -12.24 10.29
C SER A 625 -11.29 -12.13 10.46
N THR A 626 -10.55 -11.83 9.39
CA THR A 626 -9.09 -11.67 9.43
C THR A 626 -8.68 -10.53 10.36
N ALA A 627 -9.37 -9.39 10.32
CA ALA A 627 -9.13 -8.26 11.21
C ALA A 627 -9.35 -8.64 12.68
N VAL A 628 -10.45 -9.31 13.02
CA VAL A 628 -10.71 -9.82 14.39
C VAL A 628 -9.59 -10.76 14.85
N LEU A 629 -9.15 -11.67 13.97
CA LEU A 629 -8.11 -12.65 14.28
C LEU A 629 -6.71 -12.04 14.38
N SER A 630 -6.47 -10.87 13.79
CA SER A 630 -5.19 -10.15 13.90
C SER A 630 -5.01 -9.42 15.24
N LEU A 631 -6.09 -9.17 15.98
CA LEU A 631 -6.02 -8.51 17.29
C LEU A 631 -5.24 -9.39 18.27
N LYS A 632 -4.38 -8.78 19.08
CA LYS A 632 -3.67 -9.46 20.18
C LYS A 632 -4.65 -10.04 21.19
N GLY A 633 -5.75 -9.34 21.47
CA GLY A 633 -6.82 -9.85 22.34
C GLY A 633 -7.67 -10.97 21.75
N SER A 634 -7.51 -11.32 20.47
CA SER A 634 -8.22 -12.46 19.86
C SER A 634 -7.91 -13.76 20.60
N ALA A 635 -6.73 -13.90 21.23
CA ALA A 635 -6.38 -15.03 22.07
C ALA A 635 -7.33 -15.22 23.27
N LEU A 636 -7.87 -14.13 23.85
CA LEU A 636 -8.88 -14.21 24.91
C LEU A 636 -10.22 -14.69 24.36
N LEU A 637 -10.58 -14.24 23.15
CA LEU A 637 -11.82 -14.65 22.47
C LEU A 637 -11.78 -16.11 22.01
N ARG A 638 -10.61 -16.67 21.72
CA ARG A 638 -10.42 -18.09 21.37
C ARG A 638 -10.35 -19.03 22.60
N GLY A 639 -10.69 -18.52 23.79
CA GLY A 639 -10.66 -19.29 25.03
C GLY A 639 -9.30 -19.26 25.72
N PHE A 640 -9.28 -18.81 26.97
CA PHE A 640 -8.05 -18.71 27.77
C PHE A 640 -8.27 -19.28 29.18
N ARG A 641 -7.36 -20.16 29.62
CA ARG A 641 -7.35 -20.76 30.98
C ARG A 641 -8.72 -21.30 31.44
N GLY A 642 -9.38 -22.08 30.59
CA GLY A 642 -10.67 -22.72 30.91
C GLY A 642 -11.90 -21.82 30.77
N ARG A 643 -11.75 -20.57 30.30
CA ARG A 643 -12.88 -19.75 29.85
C ARG A 643 -13.41 -20.25 28.49
N PRO A 644 -14.72 -20.18 28.24
CA PRO A 644 -15.30 -20.58 26.96
C PRO A 644 -14.84 -19.65 25.83
N GLU A 645 -14.85 -20.19 24.60
CA GLU A 645 -14.67 -19.40 23.37
C GLU A 645 -15.80 -18.38 23.21
N GLY A 646 -15.47 -17.21 22.70
CA GLY A 646 -16.42 -16.19 22.29
C GLY A 646 -17.08 -16.51 20.95
N ASP A 647 -18.23 -15.91 20.72
CA ASP A 647 -18.98 -16.04 19.46
C ASP A 647 -18.39 -15.15 18.36
N LEU A 648 -17.32 -15.63 17.72
CA LEU A 648 -16.61 -14.88 16.68
C LEU A 648 -17.46 -14.63 15.43
N GLU A 649 -18.37 -15.53 15.08
CA GLU A 649 -19.29 -15.34 13.96
C GLU A 649 -20.23 -14.16 14.22
N ALA A 650 -20.75 -14.04 15.44
CA ALA A 650 -21.58 -12.90 15.82
C ALA A 650 -20.80 -11.58 15.88
N VAL A 651 -19.49 -11.61 16.13
CA VAL A 651 -18.63 -10.42 15.99
C VAL A 651 -18.51 -10.03 14.52
N VAL A 652 -18.31 -10.99 13.62
CA VAL A 652 -18.31 -10.73 12.17
C VAL A 652 -19.66 -10.18 11.71
N ASP A 653 -20.79 -10.74 12.18
CA ASP A 653 -22.12 -10.19 11.92
C ASP A 653 -22.25 -8.73 12.36
N ALA A 654 -21.76 -8.39 13.56
CA ALA A 654 -21.78 -7.03 14.07
C ALA A 654 -20.94 -6.07 13.22
N ILE A 655 -19.75 -6.49 12.78
CA ILE A 655 -18.90 -5.69 11.88
C ILE A 655 -19.59 -5.46 10.53
N MET A 656 -20.20 -6.51 9.96
CA MET A 656 -20.91 -6.40 8.69
C MET A 656 -22.14 -5.50 8.81
N ALA A 657 -22.89 -5.56 9.91
CA ALA A 657 -24.01 -4.65 10.16
C ALA A 657 -23.56 -3.17 10.20
N VAL A 658 -22.41 -2.90 10.82
CA VAL A 658 -21.82 -1.54 10.84
C VAL A 658 -21.32 -1.14 9.46
N ALA A 659 -20.75 -2.07 8.68
CA ALA A 659 -20.34 -1.82 7.31
C ALA A 659 -21.55 -1.48 6.43
N ASP A 660 -22.63 -2.26 6.49
CA ASP A 660 -23.86 -1.99 5.73
C ASP A 660 -24.46 -0.63 6.09
N PHE A 661 -24.52 -0.30 7.39
CA PHE A 661 -24.90 1.04 7.85
C PHE A 661 -24.02 2.14 7.25
N ALA A 662 -22.71 1.94 7.25
CA ALA A 662 -21.77 2.90 6.68
C ALA A 662 -21.97 3.11 5.18
N MET A 663 -22.29 2.03 4.44
CA MET A 663 -22.52 2.07 3.00
C MET A 663 -23.82 2.81 2.64
N ASP A 664 -24.89 2.60 3.40
CA ASP A 664 -26.19 3.27 3.19
C ASP A 664 -26.17 4.74 3.64
N HIS A 665 -25.32 5.08 4.61
CA HIS A 665 -25.15 6.43 5.12
C HIS A 665 -23.83 7.10 4.69
N TRP A 666 -23.25 6.65 3.57
CA TRP A 666 -21.95 7.11 3.07
C TRP A 666 -21.85 8.64 2.89
N ASP A 667 -22.97 9.33 2.69
CA ASP A 667 -22.98 10.78 2.44
C ASP A 667 -23.27 11.61 3.70
N SER A 668 -23.52 10.98 4.85
CA SER A 668 -23.98 11.68 6.06
C SER A 668 -23.26 11.26 7.33
N VAL A 669 -22.83 9.99 7.47
CA VAL A 669 -22.16 9.57 8.69
C VAL A 669 -20.76 10.16 8.78
N THR A 670 -20.43 10.74 9.94
CA THR A 670 -19.11 11.30 10.24
C THR A 670 -18.37 10.45 11.26
N GLU A 671 -19.11 9.89 12.23
CA GLU A 671 -18.58 9.06 13.30
C GLU A 671 -19.63 8.04 13.76
N LEU A 672 -19.19 6.82 14.08
CA LEU A 672 -19.94 5.85 14.86
C LEU A 672 -18.99 5.24 15.89
N ASP A 673 -19.45 5.03 17.11
CA ASP A 673 -18.70 4.34 18.16
C ASP A 673 -19.59 3.33 18.89
N ILE A 674 -19.27 2.04 18.78
CA ILE A 674 -19.85 0.96 19.56
C ILE A 674 -18.81 0.53 20.59
N ASN A 675 -19.05 0.91 21.84
CA ASN A 675 -18.08 0.69 22.90
C ASN A 675 -18.76 0.54 24.30
N PRO A 676 -18.81 -0.68 24.87
CA PRO A 676 -18.26 -1.93 24.34
C PRO A 676 -19.24 -2.71 23.45
N LEU A 677 -18.70 -3.45 22.49
CA LEU A 677 -19.32 -4.66 21.96
C LEU A 677 -18.95 -5.83 22.88
N MET A 678 -19.92 -6.37 23.61
CA MET A 678 -19.73 -7.48 24.54
C MET A 678 -19.82 -8.83 23.82
N VAL A 679 -18.72 -9.56 23.74
CA VAL A 679 -18.66 -10.88 23.09
C VAL A 679 -19.05 -11.96 24.07
N ARG A 680 -20.12 -12.71 23.79
CA ARG A 680 -20.63 -13.77 24.67
C ARG A 680 -20.08 -15.13 24.25
N PRO A 681 -20.24 -16.19 25.07
CA PRO A 681 -19.82 -17.54 24.70
C PRO A 681 -20.42 -17.97 23.37
N LYS A 682 -19.66 -18.76 22.61
CA LYS A 682 -20.07 -19.28 21.31
C LYS A 682 -21.53 -19.76 21.26
N GLY A 683 -22.30 -19.25 20.31
CA GLY A 683 -23.73 -19.50 20.14
C GLY A 683 -24.64 -18.56 20.93
N LYS A 684 -24.11 -17.60 21.68
CA LYS A 684 -24.88 -16.60 22.45
C LYS A 684 -24.82 -15.18 21.89
N GLY A 685 -24.06 -14.94 20.82
CA GLY A 685 -24.00 -13.65 20.13
C GLY A 685 -22.95 -12.66 20.65
N ALA A 686 -22.95 -11.48 20.05
CA ALA A 686 -22.18 -10.30 20.46
C ALA A 686 -23.13 -9.12 20.58
N VAL A 687 -23.12 -8.41 21.70
CA VAL A 687 -24.15 -7.42 22.04
C VAL A 687 -23.53 -6.04 22.15
N ALA A 688 -24.02 -5.07 21.38
CA ALA A 688 -23.59 -3.68 21.45
C ALA A 688 -24.16 -3.02 22.72
N ALA A 689 -23.32 -2.89 23.75
CA ALA A 689 -23.76 -2.36 25.02
C ALA A 689 -24.01 -0.85 24.93
N ASP A 690 -23.20 -0.11 24.17
CA ASP A 690 -23.41 1.32 23.89
C ASP A 690 -23.23 1.59 22.39
N ALA A 691 -23.91 2.61 21.87
CA ALA A 691 -23.72 3.11 20.52
C ALA A 691 -23.88 4.64 20.45
N LEU A 692 -22.94 5.31 19.79
CA LEU A 692 -22.98 6.74 19.51
C LEU A 692 -22.82 6.98 18.01
N ILE A 693 -23.63 7.86 17.42
CA ILE A 693 -23.57 8.21 16.00
C ILE A 693 -23.56 9.72 15.83
N ARG A 694 -22.71 10.21 14.94
CA ARG A 694 -22.75 11.58 14.41
C ARG A 694 -23.06 11.56 12.92
N LEU A 695 -24.09 12.31 12.56
CA LEU A 695 -24.50 12.54 11.18
C LEU A 695 -24.30 14.01 10.82
N GLN A 696 -23.99 14.27 9.57
CA GLN A 696 -24.02 15.61 8.98
C GLN A 696 -25.37 15.80 8.27
N GLN A 697 -25.97 16.98 8.44
CA GLN A 697 -27.29 17.32 7.91
C GLN A 697 -27.28 18.62 7.12
#